data_AF-N6XZQ9-F1
#
_entry.id   AF-N6XZQ9-F1
#
_cell.length_a   1.000
_cell.length_b   1.000
_cell.length_c   1.000
_cell.angle_alpha   90.00
_cell.angle_beta   90.00
_cell.angle_gamma   90.00
#
_symmetry.space_group_name_H-M   'P 1'
#
loop_
_entity.id
_entity.type
_entity.pdbx_description
1 polymer ?
#
loop_
_entity_poly.entity_id
_entity_poly.type
_entity_poly.pdbx_seq_one_letter_code
_entity_poly.pdbx_strand_id
1 'polypeptide(L)'
;MSARDPAYASQHERLLALLPSLWRPQHDEGGLLADWLAAVAAAQGEAAAELQNVLRAHWWDTADAALWARHYQADRRERGLPAANVREPRDRAELQRYPWVRDLARIGALLDLPPWQEPASLRENVEEYRQRLPDIVDAWRLGLTTPDALQRLVDAALPEDMAAPLARQRSRFALEEPVVVLRRVRALTAPPTVQQGDRIAPLARWRLDAPTTPGFVLAGIAADPPCAATATPMIERYTPGTHPVGIGLAWTGTLAPEQALRLTPTRRGWLARDAHLFASAAESAANAGRDPSANGPWQQAASLPAGRILSLSAAPDGSLWARQRTQQTWRVQRFNGSSFTAIEADAPDGPYLALCCAGDSAWLGTDAGLFRCRLWPQAGGLRWQAVDGIDGAVRALATHGSTLYAGGTDGLSVLDLDQPGEHPAIERRHVGLDIHTFLIDHDRELVATADALFMFRQGRCWRYEGAAVSEHLPDWQAEPAAAAGLHSPLPPLDILAATADGSLWLGGAEGLARWHVADGEGTRLEAFPELIGAVRSLVVDERGMLWIAADNGLFRYDGRDLARHDTEAGTWLAEGRADTAYPSDFTSMPRGHWRYDRDQARWLRWDAVQRRFADPGLADRRNAGVGAGADANIAAVLFTPGVRAELGQWDAAAGSFSAHAEVPPAELRLRIKADELRVVDGVAPLLPPPSGRSDERWRYLQLATAAAPPAGDSPWWSTEGQLFPAPARKAVLPGHFRSAPAFVADPEGEGQFDHLAFTYPPSARLWALLPDGPAVGIRIRLCLPEPDAAADPALIERVWKLVERARPAGVPLQLMVEGRIVKESTS
;
A
#
# COMPACT_ATOMS: atom_id res chain seq x y z
N MET A 1 -9.94 64.58 18.61
CA MET A 1 -10.66 63.43 19.19
C MET A 1 -11.31 63.91 20.48
N SER A 2 -12.64 63.87 20.56
CA SER A 2 -13.40 64.43 21.69
C SER A 2 -13.40 63.45 22.86
N ALA A 3 -13.12 63.93 24.07
CA ALA A 3 -13.08 63.21 25.35
C ALA A 3 -14.47 62.73 25.84
N ARG A 4 -15.29 62.15 24.97
CA ARG A 4 -16.66 61.69 25.30
C ARG A 4 -16.93 60.23 24.91
N ASP A 5 -15.90 59.39 24.89
CA ASP A 5 -16.09 57.93 24.82
C ASP A 5 -16.09 57.35 26.25
N PRO A 6 -17.21 56.78 26.75
CA PRO A 6 -17.30 56.26 28.12
C PRO A 6 -16.29 55.14 28.41
N ALA A 7 -15.83 54.40 27.38
CA ALA A 7 -14.79 53.39 27.55
C ALA A 7 -13.43 54.02 27.92
N TYR A 8 -13.09 55.14 27.27
CA TYR A 8 -11.85 55.90 27.49
C TYR A 8 -11.76 56.50 28.90
N ALA A 9 -12.87 57.09 29.37
CA ALA A 9 -12.96 57.63 30.73
C ALA A 9 -12.73 56.53 31.78
N SER A 10 -13.32 55.34 31.60
CA SER A 10 -13.19 54.22 32.54
C SER A 10 -11.76 53.66 32.68
N GLN A 11 -10.98 53.71 31.60
CA GLN A 11 -9.64 53.13 31.55
C GLN A 11 -8.57 54.12 32.02
N HIS A 12 -8.76 55.40 31.72
CA HIS A 12 -7.96 56.49 32.29
C HIS A 12 -8.13 56.59 33.81
N GLU A 13 -9.38 56.49 34.32
CA GLU A 13 -9.65 56.47 35.77
C GLU A 13 -9.02 55.27 36.48
N ARG A 14 -8.98 54.09 35.83
CA ARG A 14 -8.27 52.91 36.35
C ARG A 14 -6.77 53.15 36.46
N LEU A 15 -6.15 53.77 35.45
CA LEU A 15 -4.72 54.09 35.49
C LEU A 15 -4.41 55.13 36.58
N LEU A 16 -5.27 56.14 36.75
CA LEU A 16 -5.16 57.09 37.85
C LEU A 16 -5.30 56.42 39.22
N ALA A 17 -6.21 55.45 39.35
CA ALA A 17 -6.41 54.69 40.59
C ALA A 17 -5.21 53.82 40.99
N LEU A 18 -4.30 53.50 40.06
CA LEU A 18 -3.07 52.75 40.35
C LEU A 18 -1.94 53.64 40.88
N LEU A 19 -2.03 54.97 40.74
CA LEU A 19 -1.04 55.88 41.29
C LEU A 19 -1.30 56.12 42.79
N PRO A 20 -0.25 56.27 43.62
CA PRO A 20 -0.41 56.72 45.01
C PRO A 20 -1.09 58.10 45.05
N SER A 21 -1.91 58.37 46.06
CA SER A 21 -2.72 59.60 46.16
C SER A 21 -1.91 60.90 46.02
N LEU A 22 -0.64 60.89 46.43
CA LEU A 22 0.28 62.03 46.33
C LEU A 22 0.73 62.38 44.90
N TRP A 23 0.60 61.44 43.95
CA TRP A 23 1.07 61.56 42.56
C TRP A 23 -0.06 61.49 41.54
N ARG A 24 -1.32 61.52 41.99
CA ARG A 24 -2.48 61.55 41.10
C ARG A 24 -2.69 62.97 40.58
N PRO A 25 -2.56 63.22 39.27
CA PRO A 25 -2.90 64.53 38.71
C PRO A 25 -4.39 64.83 38.96
N GLN A 26 -4.69 66.08 39.30
CA GLN A 26 -6.08 66.51 39.45
C GLN A 26 -6.76 66.61 38.08
N HIS A 27 -8.08 66.44 38.05
CA HIS A 27 -8.85 66.20 36.82
C HIS A 27 -8.74 67.31 35.75
N ASP A 28 -8.23 68.49 36.12
CA ASP A 28 -8.08 69.68 35.27
C ASP A 28 -6.63 70.22 35.17
N GLU A 29 -5.62 69.52 35.71
CA GLU A 29 -4.22 69.93 35.58
C GLU A 29 -3.63 69.45 34.25
N GLY A 30 -3.47 70.38 33.29
CA GLY A 30 -2.80 70.15 32.00
C GLY A 30 -1.29 69.94 32.13
N GLY A 31 -0.90 68.85 32.78
CA GLY A 31 0.49 68.45 33.01
C GLY A 31 0.92 67.27 32.14
N LEU A 32 2.22 67.19 31.87
CA LEU A 32 2.85 66.16 31.02
C LEU A 32 2.51 64.73 31.46
N LEU A 33 2.35 64.49 32.77
CA LEU A 33 1.93 63.19 33.30
C LEU A 33 0.46 62.88 33.01
N ALA A 34 -0.44 63.86 33.10
CA ALA A 34 -1.86 63.70 32.80
C ALA A 34 -2.06 63.43 31.30
N ASP A 35 -1.38 64.19 30.44
CA ASP A 35 -1.39 64.00 28.99
C ASP A 35 -0.79 62.64 28.60
N TRP A 36 0.29 62.22 29.25
CA TRP A 36 0.88 60.90 29.03
C TRP A 36 -0.07 59.77 29.46
N LEU A 37 -0.69 59.87 30.64
CA LEU A 37 -1.67 58.87 31.12
C LEU A 37 -2.91 58.81 30.24
N ALA A 38 -3.34 59.95 29.69
CA ALA A 38 -4.42 60.02 28.71
C ALA A 38 -4.01 59.32 27.40
N ALA A 39 -2.83 59.64 26.85
CA ALA A 39 -2.32 58.99 25.65
C ALA A 39 -2.13 57.47 25.82
N VAL A 40 -1.68 57.01 26.99
CA VAL A 40 -1.57 55.59 27.32
C VAL A 40 -2.95 54.94 27.44
N ALA A 41 -3.92 55.61 28.07
CA ALA A 41 -5.29 55.12 28.13
C ALA A 41 -5.92 55.00 26.72
N ALA A 42 -5.62 55.93 25.81
CA ALA A 42 -6.07 55.87 24.41
C ALA A 42 -5.52 54.64 23.72
N ALA A 43 -4.20 54.47 23.79
CA ALA A 43 -3.52 53.36 23.17
C ALA A 43 -4.02 52.00 23.72
N GLN A 44 -4.30 51.92 25.04
CA GLN A 44 -4.85 50.71 25.64
C GLN A 44 -6.32 50.46 25.26
N GLY A 45 -7.13 51.52 25.16
CA GLY A 45 -8.52 51.41 24.72
C GLY A 45 -8.62 50.97 23.26
N GLU A 46 -7.82 51.56 22.38
CA GLU A 46 -7.70 51.17 20.97
C GLU A 46 -7.24 49.71 20.85
N ALA A 47 -6.21 49.30 21.59
CA ALA A 47 -5.73 47.92 21.58
C ALA A 47 -6.76 46.91 22.10
N ALA A 48 -7.57 47.28 23.11
CA ALA A 48 -8.62 46.41 23.64
C ALA A 48 -9.80 46.26 22.67
N ALA A 49 -10.17 47.33 21.96
CA ALA A 49 -11.19 47.31 20.92
C ALA A 49 -10.74 46.47 19.71
N GLU A 50 -9.48 46.61 19.29
CA GLU A 50 -8.88 45.78 18.24
C GLU A 50 -8.86 44.30 18.64
N LEU A 51 -8.46 43.98 19.88
CA LEU A 51 -8.48 42.61 20.42
C LEU A 51 -9.89 42.00 20.40
N GLN A 52 -10.91 42.74 20.82
CA GLN A 52 -12.29 42.25 20.74
C GLN A 52 -12.76 42.02 19.30
N ASN A 53 -12.35 42.86 18.35
CA ASN A 53 -12.71 42.68 16.95
C ASN A 53 -12.04 41.44 16.34
N VAL A 54 -10.78 41.19 16.68
CA VAL A 54 -10.06 39.95 16.31
C VAL A 54 -10.74 38.72 16.91
N LEU A 55 -11.12 38.78 18.19
CA LEU A 55 -11.86 37.70 18.86
C LEU A 55 -13.29 37.50 18.34
N ARG A 56 -13.85 38.42 17.55
CA ARG A 56 -15.18 38.22 16.93
C ARG A 56 -15.07 37.71 15.51
N ALA A 57 -14.06 38.15 14.75
CA ALA A 57 -13.79 37.65 13.40
C ALA A 57 -13.45 36.15 13.35
N HIS A 58 -12.98 35.58 14.46
CA HIS A 58 -12.59 34.17 14.54
C HIS A 58 -13.76 33.19 14.82
N TRP A 59 -14.88 33.67 15.38
CA TRP A 59 -16.05 32.82 15.73
C TRP A 59 -17.30 33.05 14.87
N TRP A 60 -17.33 34.08 14.02
CA TRP A 60 -18.47 34.37 13.13
C TRP A 60 -18.02 34.81 11.72
N ASP A 61 -18.64 34.25 10.68
CA ASP A 61 -18.36 34.54 9.26
C ASP A 61 -18.68 35.98 8.81
N THR A 62 -19.27 36.83 9.67
CA THR A 62 -19.79 38.16 9.31
C THR A 62 -19.12 39.35 10.00
N ALA A 63 -18.01 39.18 10.73
CA ALA A 63 -17.34 40.28 11.44
C ALA A 63 -16.10 40.81 10.69
N ASP A 64 -16.33 41.46 9.55
CA ASP A 64 -15.31 41.87 8.57
C ASP A 64 -14.67 43.24 8.90
N ALA A 65 -14.14 43.41 10.12
CA ALA A 65 -13.42 44.63 10.49
C ALA A 65 -11.99 44.69 9.91
N ALA A 66 -11.40 43.54 9.57
CA ALA A 66 -10.08 43.42 8.95
C ALA A 66 -10.00 44.09 7.56
N LEU A 67 -11.12 44.11 6.83
CA LEU A 67 -11.28 44.86 5.59
C LEU A 67 -11.01 46.36 5.74
N TRP A 68 -11.26 46.92 6.92
CA TRP A 68 -11.11 48.36 7.17
C TRP A 68 -9.82 48.70 7.91
N ALA A 69 -8.95 47.71 8.13
CA ALA A 69 -7.68 47.91 8.80
C ALA A 69 -6.80 48.85 7.97
N ARG A 70 -6.39 49.97 8.58
CA ARG A 70 -5.66 51.05 7.90
C ARG A 70 -4.33 50.57 7.30
N HIS A 71 -3.68 49.59 7.94
CA HIS A 71 -2.42 49.01 7.48
C HIS A 71 -2.60 48.10 6.25
N TYR A 72 -3.56 47.17 6.30
CA TYR A 72 -3.91 46.29 5.18
C TYR A 72 -4.31 47.08 3.92
N GLN A 73 -5.12 48.12 4.10
CA GLN A 73 -5.54 49.01 3.01
C GLN A 73 -4.40 49.90 2.49
N ALA A 74 -3.35 50.15 3.27
CA ALA A 74 -2.16 50.89 2.81
C ALA A 74 -1.25 50.00 1.97
N ASP A 75 -0.92 48.79 2.44
CA ASP A 75 -0.09 47.82 1.71
C ASP A 75 -0.67 47.46 0.34
N ARG A 76 -1.99 47.19 0.27
CA ARG A 76 -2.65 46.90 -1.02
C ARG A 76 -2.53 48.05 -2.00
N ARG A 77 -2.65 49.29 -1.53
CA ARG A 77 -2.48 50.48 -2.39
C ARG A 77 -1.05 50.65 -2.85
N GLU A 78 -0.07 50.40 -1.98
CA GLU A 78 1.36 50.45 -2.31
C GLU A 78 1.75 49.37 -3.34
N ARG A 79 1.07 48.21 -3.30
CA ARG A 79 1.25 47.10 -4.26
C ARG A 79 0.38 47.23 -5.53
N GLY A 80 -0.38 48.31 -5.68
CA GLY A 80 -1.25 48.55 -6.85
C GLY A 80 -2.48 47.64 -6.94
N LEU A 81 -2.90 47.02 -5.83
CA LEU A 81 -4.05 46.12 -5.77
C LEU A 81 -5.36 46.88 -5.45
N PRO A 82 -6.50 46.44 -6.01
CA PRO A 82 -7.81 47.00 -5.66
C PRO A 82 -8.21 46.65 -4.21
N ALA A 83 -9.21 47.35 -3.68
CA ALA A 83 -9.77 47.06 -2.36
C ALA A 83 -10.24 45.60 -2.27
N ALA A 84 -9.95 44.95 -1.15
CA ALA A 84 -10.24 43.53 -0.97
C ALA A 84 -11.74 43.22 -1.08
N ASN A 85 -12.09 42.24 -1.90
CA ASN A 85 -13.44 41.73 -2.09
C ASN A 85 -13.59 40.40 -1.36
N VAL A 86 -14.29 40.38 -0.22
CA VAL A 86 -14.47 39.15 0.57
C VAL A 86 -15.33 38.09 -0.10
N ARG A 87 -16.01 38.39 -1.21
CA ARG A 87 -16.67 37.36 -2.04
C ARG A 87 -15.70 36.67 -2.99
N GLU A 88 -14.54 37.27 -3.25
CA GLU A 88 -13.46 36.68 -4.02
C GLU A 88 -12.62 35.78 -3.09
N PRO A 89 -12.53 34.46 -3.36
CA PRO A 89 -11.81 33.52 -2.50
C PRO A 89 -10.34 33.92 -2.27
N ARG A 90 -9.72 34.53 -3.29
CA ARG A 90 -8.33 35.02 -3.26
C ARG A 90 -8.13 36.14 -2.25
N ASP A 91 -8.97 37.17 -2.27
CA ASP A 91 -8.86 38.31 -1.35
C ASP A 91 -9.22 37.89 0.08
N ARG A 92 -10.18 36.99 0.25
CA ARG A 92 -10.54 36.40 1.56
C ARG A 92 -9.37 35.63 2.17
N ALA A 93 -8.63 34.85 1.38
CA ALA A 93 -7.43 34.14 1.84
C ALA A 93 -6.26 35.08 2.12
N GLU A 94 -6.07 36.16 1.34
CA GLU A 94 -5.06 37.18 1.63
C GLU A 94 -5.34 37.91 2.95
N LEU A 95 -6.61 38.22 3.24
CA LEU A 95 -7.07 38.74 4.54
C LEU A 95 -6.75 37.78 5.69
N GLN A 96 -6.98 36.47 5.49
CA GLN A 96 -6.68 35.43 6.50
C GLN A 96 -5.18 35.20 6.72
N ARG A 97 -4.34 35.62 5.78
CA ARG A 97 -2.87 35.45 5.81
C ARG A 97 -2.11 36.74 6.13
N TYR A 98 -2.80 37.87 6.25
CA TYR A 98 -2.16 39.16 6.51
C TYR A 98 -1.61 39.22 7.94
N PRO A 99 -0.34 39.64 8.15
CA PRO A 99 0.37 39.37 9.39
C PRO A 99 -0.11 40.24 10.57
N TRP A 100 -0.69 39.59 11.58
CA TRP A 100 -0.77 40.12 12.95
C TRP A 100 0.24 39.39 13.83
N VAL A 101 1.53 39.74 13.66
CA VAL A 101 2.70 39.09 14.30
C VAL A 101 2.56 38.94 15.83
N ARG A 102 1.79 39.81 16.50
CA ARG A 102 1.60 39.78 17.96
C ARG A 102 0.42 38.96 18.46
N ASP A 103 -0.56 38.65 17.61
CA ASP A 103 -1.78 37.96 18.03
C ASP A 103 -1.64 36.43 17.91
N LEU A 104 -0.88 35.94 16.93
CA LEU A 104 -0.61 34.51 16.75
C LEU A 104 0.20 33.90 17.92
N ALA A 105 1.21 34.62 18.42
CA ALA A 105 1.97 34.18 19.59
C ALA A 105 1.12 34.12 20.87
N ARG A 106 0.09 34.98 20.99
CA ARG A 106 -0.86 34.99 22.12
C ARG A 106 -1.89 33.87 21.99
N ILE A 107 -2.37 33.59 20.77
CA ILE A 107 -3.30 32.49 20.49
C ILE A 107 -2.62 31.14 20.70
N GLY A 108 -1.37 30.97 20.25
CA GLY A 108 -0.62 29.75 20.50
C GLY A 108 -0.21 29.57 21.97
N ALA A 109 -0.03 30.66 22.72
CA ALA A 109 0.10 30.61 24.19
C ALA A 109 -1.20 30.16 24.90
N LEU A 110 -2.38 30.39 24.30
CA LEU A 110 -3.66 29.87 24.82
C LEU A 110 -3.84 28.36 24.53
N LEU A 111 -3.15 27.84 23.52
CA LEU A 111 -3.15 26.41 23.14
C LEU A 111 -1.99 25.61 23.79
N ASP A 112 -1.16 26.25 24.61
CA ASP A 112 0.07 25.70 25.21
C ASP A 112 1.06 25.15 24.16
N LEU A 113 1.14 25.81 22.99
CA LEU A 113 1.97 25.39 21.85
C LEU A 113 3.02 26.48 21.51
N PRO A 114 4.17 26.53 22.19
CA PRO A 114 5.21 27.51 21.88
C PRO A 114 5.87 27.23 20.51
N PRO A 115 6.38 28.25 19.79
CA PRO A 115 7.21 28.04 18.61
C PRO A 115 8.49 27.29 19.00
N TRP A 116 8.91 26.34 18.17
CA TRP A 116 10.16 25.61 18.30
C TRP A 116 11.35 26.52 18.03
N GLN A 117 12.15 26.72 19.08
CA GLN A 117 13.31 27.60 19.04
C GLN A 117 14.64 26.83 18.91
N GLU A 118 14.66 25.57 19.34
CA GLU A 118 15.87 24.74 19.41
C GLU A 118 15.61 23.33 18.84
N PRO A 119 16.57 22.74 18.10
CA PRO A 119 17.85 23.33 17.69
C PRO A 119 17.66 24.42 16.62
N ALA A 120 18.63 25.34 16.50
CA ALA A 120 18.57 26.43 15.53
C ALA A 120 18.34 25.98 14.07
N SER A 121 18.75 24.76 13.70
CA SER A 121 18.52 24.13 12.39
C SER A 121 17.04 23.85 12.07
N LEU A 122 16.20 23.67 13.10
CA LEU A 122 14.78 23.35 13.01
C LEU A 122 13.90 24.45 13.60
N ARG A 123 14.48 25.62 13.85
CA ARG A 123 13.76 26.77 14.39
C ARG A 123 12.68 27.19 13.40
N GLU A 124 11.45 27.15 13.85
CA GLU A 124 10.32 27.56 13.01
C GLU A 124 10.28 29.09 12.89
N ASN A 125 10.06 29.53 11.66
CA ASN A 125 9.73 30.91 11.36
C ASN A 125 8.26 31.19 11.71
N VAL A 126 7.84 32.46 11.62
CA VAL A 126 6.48 32.87 11.98
C VAL A 126 5.42 32.22 11.08
N GLU A 127 5.75 31.98 9.80
CA GLU A 127 4.83 31.36 8.85
C GLU A 127 4.70 29.85 9.05
N GLU A 128 5.80 29.13 9.33
CA GLU A 128 5.78 27.71 9.71
C GLU A 128 4.96 27.50 10.99
N TYR A 129 5.13 28.38 11.99
CA TYR A 129 4.32 28.34 13.20
C TYR A 129 2.83 28.55 12.91
N ARG A 130 2.51 29.49 12.00
CA ARG A 130 1.15 29.79 11.58
C ARG A 130 0.52 28.62 10.84
N GLN A 131 1.27 27.88 10.03
CA GLN A 131 0.76 26.71 9.29
C GLN A 131 0.55 25.51 10.21
N ARG A 132 1.40 25.34 11.23
CA ARG A 132 1.27 24.30 12.25
C ARG A 132 -0.03 24.41 13.08
N LEU A 133 -0.45 25.62 13.43
CA LEU A 133 -1.60 25.83 14.31
C LEU A 133 -2.92 25.20 13.78
N PRO A 134 -3.33 25.44 12.51
CA PRO A 134 -4.46 24.75 11.89
C PRO A 134 -4.30 23.23 11.87
N ASP A 135 -3.13 22.67 11.57
CA ASP A 135 -2.94 21.21 11.55
C ASP A 135 -3.15 20.61 12.94
N ILE A 136 -2.68 21.28 14.00
CA ILE A 136 -2.98 20.86 15.37
C ILE A 136 -4.48 20.93 15.62
N VAL A 137 -5.15 22.04 15.33
CA VAL A 137 -6.60 22.17 15.56
C VAL A 137 -7.41 21.12 14.78
N ASP A 138 -7.03 20.85 13.53
CA ASP A 138 -7.66 19.84 12.69
C ASP A 138 -7.46 18.44 13.27
N ALA A 139 -6.27 18.11 13.80
CA ALA A 139 -6.03 16.84 14.47
C ALA A 139 -7.00 16.60 15.65
N TRP A 140 -7.31 17.65 16.41
CA TRP A 140 -8.28 17.56 17.50
C TRP A 140 -9.71 17.37 16.98
N ARG A 141 -10.09 18.06 15.90
CA ARG A 141 -11.42 17.96 15.27
C ARG A 141 -11.67 16.59 14.66
N LEU A 142 -10.64 15.99 14.07
CA LEU A 142 -10.67 14.64 13.46
C LEU A 142 -10.74 13.51 14.50
N GLY A 143 -10.75 13.86 15.79
CA GLY A 143 -10.68 12.91 16.89
C GLY A 143 -9.24 12.45 17.11
N LEU A 144 -8.65 12.85 18.22
CA LEU A 144 -7.36 12.29 18.65
C LEU A 144 -7.49 10.76 18.67
N THR A 145 -6.46 10.05 18.23
CA THR A 145 -6.43 8.59 17.99
C THR A 145 -6.98 8.09 16.65
N THR A 146 -7.32 8.96 15.69
CA THR A 146 -7.60 8.54 14.31
C THR A 146 -6.34 8.61 13.42
N PRO A 147 -6.26 7.80 12.34
CA PRO A 147 -5.18 7.91 11.36
C PRO A 147 -5.04 9.32 10.79
N ASP A 148 -6.16 9.99 10.50
CA ASP A 148 -6.15 11.36 9.98
C ASP A 148 -5.59 12.36 11.00
N ALA A 149 -5.96 12.23 12.28
CA ALA A 149 -5.40 13.05 13.34
C ALA A 149 -3.89 12.82 13.50
N LEU A 150 -3.43 11.56 13.46
CA LEU A 150 -2.00 11.25 13.51
C LEU A 150 -1.26 11.84 12.33
N GLN A 151 -1.83 11.77 11.13
CA GLN A 151 -1.25 12.37 9.94
C GLN A 151 -1.13 13.89 10.08
N ARG A 152 -2.15 14.57 10.60
CA ARG A 152 -2.09 16.02 10.90
C ARG A 152 -1.03 16.37 11.93
N LEU A 153 -0.82 15.52 12.93
CA LEU A 153 0.22 15.73 13.92
C LEU A 153 1.63 15.54 13.36
N VAL A 154 1.82 14.60 12.42
CA VAL A 154 3.08 14.46 11.69
C VAL A 154 3.30 15.65 10.77
N ASP A 155 2.28 16.09 10.01
CA ASP A 155 2.32 17.33 9.21
C ASP A 155 2.79 18.51 10.08
N ALA A 156 2.13 18.73 11.22
CA ALA A 156 2.48 19.77 12.19
C ALA A 156 3.90 19.64 12.76
N ALA A 157 4.46 18.43 12.75
CA ALA A 157 5.79 18.13 13.28
C ALA A 157 6.92 18.29 12.27
N LEU A 158 6.66 18.32 10.97
CA LEU A 158 7.73 18.41 9.99
C LEU A 158 8.08 19.87 9.66
N PRO A 159 9.33 20.17 9.25
CA PRO A 159 9.67 21.46 8.67
C PRO A 159 8.96 21.61 7.34
N GLU A 160 8.65 22.86 6.98
CA GLU A 160 8.07 23.17 5.68
C GLU A 160 9.04 24.01 4.86
N ASP A 161 9.25 23.61 3.61
CA ASP A 161 10.01 24.43 2.66
C ASP A 161 9.10 25.54 2.16
N MET A 162 9.01 26.65 2.91
CA MET A 162 8.18 27.81 2.54
C MET A 162 8.56 28.44 1.20
N ALA A 163 9.72 28.11 0.63
CA ALA A 163 10.14 28.57 -0.70
C ALA A 163 9.65 27.64 -1.83
N ALA A 164 9.22 26.42 -1.52
CA ALA A 164 8.64 25.49 -2.47
C ALA A 164 7.17 25.87 -2.80
N PRO A 165 6.62 25.43 -3.96
CA PRO A 165 5.19 25.51 -4.24
C PRO A 165 4.39 24.77 -3.16
N LEU A 166 3.18 25.22 -2.79
CA LEU A 166 2.35 24.64 -1.69
C LEU A 166 2.26 23.10 -1.72
N ALA A 167 2.13 22.51 -2.92
CA ALA A 167 2.10 21.05 -3.12
C ALA A 167 3.34 20.30 -2.61
N ARG A 168 4.44 21.02 -2.44
CA ARG A 168 5.78 20.53 -2.10
C ARG A 168 6.36 21.21 -0.85
N GLN A 169 5.63 22.14 -0.22
CA GLN A 169 6.06 22.77 1.03
C GLN A 169 6.11 21.75 2.16
N ARG A 170 5.15 20.83 2.19
CA ARG A 170 5.09 19.79 3.22
C ARG A 170 6.12 18.70 2.97
N SER A 171 6.83 18.37 4.04
CA SER A 171 7.70 17.22 4.07
C SER A 171 6.90 15.94 3.85
N ARG A 172 7.54 14.98 3.17
CA ARG A 172 6.90 13.74 2.74
C ARG A 172 6.97 12.73 3.88
N PHE A 173 5.88 12.01 4.11
CA PHE A 173 5.87 10.85 4.97
C PHE A 173 4.75 9.89 4.57
N ALA A 174 4.85 8.63 4.97
CA ALA A 174 3.76 7.66 4.85
C ALA A 174 3.30 7.24 6.26
N LEU A 175 1.99 7.09 6.42
CA LEU A 175 1.37 6.45 7.57
C LEU A 175 0.96 5.04 7.15
N GLU A 176 1.60 4.02 7.69
CA GLU A 176 1.30 2.62 7.36
C GLU A 176 0.50 2.01 8.51
N GLU A 177 -0.72 1.55 8.23
CA GLU A 177 -1.61 0.87 9.17
C GLU A 177 -2.55 -0.10 8.43
N PRO A 178 -2.80 -1.32 8.96
CA PRO A 178 -2.12 -1.94 10.09
C PRO A 178 -0.71 -2.40 9.69
N VAL A 179 0.30 -2.10 10.51
CA VAL A 179 1.64 -2.66 10.35
C VAL A 179 1.95 -3.60 11.50
N VAL A 180 2.53 -4.74 11.14
CA VAL A 180 3.14 -5.64 12.12
C VAL A 180 4.45 -5.03 12.60
N VAL A 181 4.40 -4.49 13.82
CA VAL A 181 5.53 -3.84 14.50
C VAL A 181 6.39 -4.87 15.24
N LEU A 182 5.76 -5.87 15.87
CA LEU A 182 6.44 -6.90 16.65
C LEU A 182 6.43 -8.26 15.93
N ARG A 183 7.52 -9.01 16.08
CA ARG A 183 7.58 -10.40 15.63
C ARG A 183 7.75 -11.32 16.83
N ARG A 184 6.80 -12.23 17.01
CA ARG A 184 6.92 -13.30 17.98
C ARG A 184 7.79 -14.42 17.42
N VAL A 185 8.77 -14.79 18.21
CA VAL A 185 9.57 -15.99 17.96
C VAL A 185 8.81 -17.17 18.54
N ARG A 186 8.53 -18.18 17.70
CA ARG A 186 7.95 -19.45 18.12
C ARG A 186 8.94 -20.56 17.85
N ALA A 187 9.44 -21.19 18.91
CA ALA A 187 10.21 -22.43 18.78
C ALA A 187 9.33 -23.51 18.14
N LEU A 188 9.88 -24.23 17.17
CA LEU A 188 9.25 -25.37 16.55
C LEU A 188 9.96 -26.60 17.10
N THR A 189 9.21 -27.45 17.80
CA THR A 189 9.74 -28.65 18.46
C THR A 189 8.99 -29.88 17.97
N ALA A 190 9.69 -31.01 17.91
CA ALA A 190 9.03 -32.30 17.75
C ALA A 190 8.27 -32.66 19.05
N PRO A 191 7.21 -33.49 18.99
CA PRO A 191 6.50 -33.93 20.19
C PRO A 191 7.45 -34.60 21.21
N PRO A 192 7.19 -34.44 22.52
CA PRO A 192 8.07 -34.91 23.60
C PRO A 192 8.29 -36.43 23.65
N THR A 193 7.53 -37.21 22.88
CA THR A 193 7.68 -38.67 22.72
C THR A 193 8.93 -39.06 21.92
N VAL A 194 9.56 -38.12 21.22
CA VAL A 194 10.82 -38.34 20.50
C VAL A 194 11.98 -37.91 21.41
N GLN A 195 12.68 -38.90 21.97
CA GLN A 195 13.81 -38.66 22.87
C GLN A 195 14.98 -37.97 22.15
N GLN A 196 15.00 -36.63 22.11
CA GLN A 196 16.18 -35.73 22.11
C GLN A 196 15.81 -34.24 21.90
N GLY A 197 15.11 -33.61 22.86
CA GLY A 197 14.97 -32.14 22.96
C GLY A 197 14.31 -31.43 21.75
N ASP A 198 14.69 -30.16 21.50
CA ASP A 198 14.10 -29.25 20.50
C ASP A 198 14.51 -29.54 19.03
N ARG A 199 14.87 -30.79 18.69
CA ARG A 199 15.39 -31.16 17.36
C ARG A 199 14.27 -31.67 16.44
N ILE A 200 14.38 -31.39 15.14
CA ILE A 200 13.41 -31.71 14.11
C ILE A 200 14.06 -32.59 13.02
N ALA A 201 13.32 -33.58 12.53
CA ALA A 201 13.69 -34.43 11.39
C ALA A 201 12.99 -33.99 10.09
N PRO A 202 13.56 -34.31 8.90
CA PRO A 202 12.89 -34.10 7.63
C PRO A 202 11.47 -34.70 7.61
N LEU A 203 10.55 -34.04 6.90
CA LEU A 203 9.09 -34.29 6.84
C LEU A 203 8.29 -33.84 8.07
N ALA A 204 8.94 -33.32 9.11
CA ALA A 204 8.23 -32.69 10.20
C ALA A 204 7.39 -31.51 9.70
N ARG A 205 6.20 -31.36 10.28
CA ARG A 205 5.19 -30.39 9.84
C ARG A 205 4.57 -29.67 11.01
N TRP A 206 4.15 -28.44 10.76
CA TRP A 206 3.50 -27.61 11.76
C TRP A 206 2.49 -26.67 11.11
N ARG A 207 1.53 -26.22 11.92
CA ARG A 207 0.61 -25.13 11.58
C ARG A 207 1.14 -23.83 12.16
N LEU A 208 1.19 -22.80 11.33
CA LEU A 208 1.46 -21.43 11.76
C LEU A 208 0.21 -20.62 11.47
N ASP A 209 -0.42 -20.11 12.52
CA ASP A 209 -1.47 -19.11 12.36
C ASP A 209 -0.78 -17.76 12.20
N ALA A 210 -0.50 -17.39 10.95
CA ALA A 210 0.20 -16.17 10.59
C ALA A 210 -0.60 -15.43 9.49
N PRO A 211 -0.95 -14.14 9.68
CA PRO A 211 -1.68 -13.38 8.66
C PRO A 211 -0.81 -13.04 7.43
N THR A 212 0.52 -13.08 7.57
CA THR A 212 1.48 -12.81 6.49
C THR A 212 2.60 -13.85 6.49
N THR A 213 3.43 -13.82 5.45
CA THR A 213 4.54 -14.78 5.25
C THR A 213 5.46 -14.82 6.49
N PRO A 214 5.62 -15.98 7.14
CA PRO A 214 6.53 -16.12 8.28
C PRO A 214 8.00 -16.15 7.82
N GLY A 215 8.89 -15.69 8.70
CA GLY A 215 10.34 -15.97 8.57
C GLY A 215 10.75 -17.21 9.35
N PHE A 216 11.99 -17.67 9.15
CA PHE A 216 12.50 -18.87 9.81
C PHE A 216 13.96 -18.71 10.25
N VAL A 217 14.33 -19.35 11.35
CA VAL A 217 15.73 -19.53 11.77
C VAL A 217 16.00 -21.02 11.92
N LEU A 218 17.01 -21.52 11.22
CA LEU A 218 17.47 -22.91 11.29
C LEU A 218 18.84 -22.92 11.96
N ALA A 219 19.00 -23.55 13.11
CA ALA A 219 20.31 -23.73 13.73
C ALA A 219 20.89 -25.10 13.42
N GLY A 220 22.18 -25.12 13.08
CA GLY A 220 22.91 -26.31 12.74
C GLY A 220 23.02 -27.29 13.90
N ILE A 221 23.14 -28.56 13.56
CA ILE A 221 23.49 -29.65 14.47
C ILE A 221 24.58 -30.53 13.83
N ALA A 222 25.41 -31.13 14.67
CA ALA A 222 26.44 -32.06 14.22
C ALA A 222 25.83 -33.42 13.83
N ALA A 223 26.50 -34.14 12.94
CA ALA A 223 26.24 -35.56 12.74
C ALA A 223 26.77 -36.34 13.95
N ASP A 224 25.92 -36.55 14.94
CA ASP A 224 26.18 -37.35 16.14
C ASP A 224 24.99 -38.29 16.37
N PRO A 225 25.14 -39.61 16.12
CA PRO A 225 24.03 -40.56 16.21
C PRO A 225 23.25 -40.42 17.53
N PRO A 226 21.90 -40.36 17.47
CA PRO A 226 21.02 -40.67 16.34
C PRO A 226 20.74 -39.48 15.40
N CYS A 227 21.43 -38.34 15.53
CA CYS A 227 21.21 -37.15 14.71
C CYS A 227 22.08 -37.14 13.45
N ALA A 228 21.55 -36.54 12.38
CA ALA A 228 22.29 -36.22 11.17
C ALA A 228 22.70 -34.74 11.15
N ALA A 229 23.73 -34.40 10.36
CA ALA A 229 24.10 -32.99 10.17
C ALA A 229 23.00 -32.21 9.45
N THR A 230 22.91 -30.91 9.73
CA THR A 230 22.02 -29.97 9.02
C THR A 230 22.54 -29.66 7.61
N ALA A 231 22.54 -30.65 6.74
CA ALA A 231 22.92 -30.53 5.34
C ALA A 231 21.73 -30.12 4.47
N THR A 232 21.95 -29.21 3.53
CA THR A 232 21.01 -28.74 2.51
C THR A 232 19.57 -28.51 3.01
N PRO A 233 19.37 -27.72 4.08
CA PRO A 233 18.08 -27.60 4.72
C PRO A 233 17.07 -26.84 3.86
N MET A 234 15.80 -27.20 3.98
CA MET A 234 14.68 -26.61 3.23
C MET A 234 13.47 -26.37 4.12
N ILE A 235 12.80 -25.24 3.88
CA ILE A 235 11.48 -24.94 4.45
C ILE A 235 10.47 -24.88 3.32
N GLU A 236 9.31 -25.51 3.50
CA GLU A 236 8.28 -25.60 2.46
C GLU A 236 6.89 -25.29 3.02
N ARG A 237 6.12 -24.50 2.26
CA ARG A 237 4.67 -24.39 2.45
C ARG A 237 4.00 -25.51 1.68
N TYR A 238 3.39 -26.44 2.40
CA TYR A 238 2.67 -27.61 1.90
C TYR A 238 1.17 -27.41 2.02
N THR A 239 0.46 -27.51 0.91
CA THR A 239 -0.98 -27.34 0.80
C THR A 239 -1.57 -28.58 0.15
N PRO A 240 -2.14 -29.51 0.93
CA PRO A 240 -2.60 -30.78 0.39
C PRO A 240 -3.76 -30.58 -0.59
N GLY A 241 -3.75 -31.34 -1.69
CA GLY A 241 -4.83 -31.33 -2.68
C GLY A 241 -4.80 -30.18 -3.68
N THR A 242 -3.83 -29.26 -3.59
CA THR A 242 -3.67 -28.14 -4.54
C THR A 242 -2.58 -28.44 -5.58
N HIS A 243 -2.52 -27.63 -6.63
CA HIS A 243 -1.48 -27.71 -7.66
C HIS A 243 -0.84 -26.31 -7.86
N PRO A 244 0.40 -26.08 -7.41
CA PRO A 244 1.33 -27.03 -6.80
C PRO A 244 0.89 -27.43 -5.38
N VAL A 245 1.32 -28.63 -4.96
CA VAL A 245 1.10 -29.15 -3.61
C VAL A 245 2.06 -28.49 -2.61
N GLY A 246 3.25 -28.07 -3.05
CA GLY A 246 4.24 -27.47 -2.18
C GLY A 246 5.19 -26.52 -2.89
N ILE A 247 5.63 -25.49 -2.17
CA ILE A 247 6.66 -24.54 -2.60
C ILE A 247 7.71 -24.45 -1.49
N GLY A 248 8.92 -24.89 -1.80
CA GLY A 248 10.03 -25.01 -0.85
C GLY A 248 11.21 -24.14 -1.21
N LEU A 249 11.87 -23.58 -0.19
CA LEU A 249 13.12 -22.84 -0.34
C LEU A 249 14.22 -23.59 0.40
N ALA A 250 15.19 -24.08 -0.37
CA ALA A 250 16.36 -24.77 0.14
C ALA A 250 17.60 -23.89 0.10
N TRP A 251 18.49 -24.07 1.07
CA TRP A 251 19.88 -23.65 0.96
C TRP A 251 20.76 -24.84 0.58
N THR A 252 21.76 -24.64 -0.28
CA THR A 252 22.62 -25.72 -0.79
C THR A 252 23.79 -26.07 0.12
N GLY A 253 24.03 -25.29 1.18
CA GLY A 253 25.14 -25.51 2.11
C GLY A 253 24.84 -26.49 3.25
N THR A 254 25.75 -26.56 4.23
CA THR A 254 25.59 -27.33 5.47
C THR A 254 25.87 -26.42 6.67
N LEU A 255 24.98 -26.41 7.67
CA LEU A 255 25.15 -25.58 8.87
C LEU A 255 26.01 -26.31 9.91
N ALA A 256 27.10 -25.68 10.35
CA ALA A 256 27.84 -26.13 11.52
C ALA A 256 27.00 -25.95 12.81
N PRO A 257 27.30 -26.66 13.91
CA PRO A 257 26.50 -26.62 15.15
C PRO A 257 26.28 -25.23 15.77
N GLU A 258 27.27 -24.34 15.61
CA GLU A 258 27.25 -22.95 16.10
C GLU A 258 26.70 -21.95 15.07
N GLN A 259 26.32 -22.41 13.89
CA GLN A 259 25.80 -21.57 12.82
C GLN A 259 24.28 -21.69 12.72
N ALA A 260 23.65 -20.59 12.34
CA ALA A 260 22.24 -20.55 12.01
C ALA A 260 21.99 -19.83 10.67
N LEU A 261 20.98 -20.28 9.94
CA LEU A 261 20.45 -19.66 8.74
C LEU A 261 19.15 -18.94 9.09
N ARG A 262 19.09 -17.61 8.89
CA ARG A 262 17.86 -16.83 8.97
C ARG A 262 17.31 -16.61 7.57
N LEU A 263 16.03 -16.94 7.38
CA LEU A 263 15.25 -16.65 6.18
C LEU A 263 14.21 -15.58 6.53
N THR A 264 14.35 -14.41 5.92
CA THR A 264 13.45 -13.27 6.13
C THR A 264 12.64 -13.05 4.85
N PRO A 265 11.30 -13.03 4.89
CA PRO A 265 10.49 -12.70 3.73
C PRO A 265 10.74 -11.24 3.34
N THR A 266 10.94 -11.02 2.05
CA THR A 266 11.16 -9.69 1.46
C THR A 266 10.25 -9.51 0.25
N ARG A 267 10.35 -8.36 -0.41
CA ARG A 267 9.58 -8.06 -1.62
C ARG A 267 10.48 -7.55 -2.72
N ARG A 268 10.06 -7.77 -3.96
CA ARG A 268 10.71 -7.25 -5.15
C ARG A 268 9.68 -6.54 -6.02
N GLY A 269 9.95 -5.28 -6.34
CA GLY A 269 9.15 -4.48 -7.26
C GLY A 269 9.60 -4.68 -8.69
N TRP A 270 8.66 -4.68 -9.62
CA TRP A 270 8.88 -4.83 -11.05
C TRP A 270 8.07 -3.79 -11.81
N LEU A 271 8.67 -3.24 -12.87
CA LEU A 271 8.07 -2.22 -13.71
C LEU A 271 8.31 -2.59 -15.18
N ALA A 272 7.29 -2.51 -16.02
CA ALA A 272 7.43 -2.66 -17.47
C ALA A 272 7.24 -1.31 -18.16
N ARG A 273 8.21 -0.93 -18.99
CA ARG A 273 8.18 0.27 -19.84
C ARG A 273 8.62 -0.11 -21.24
N ASP A 274 7.77 0.10 -22.24
CA ASP A 274 8.00 -0.32 -23.61
C ASP A 274 8.48 -1.78 -23.71
N ALA A 275 9.69 -2.02 -24.23
CA ALA A 275 10.29 -3.34 -24.34
C ALA A 275 11.04 -3.80 -23.07
N HIS A 276 11.18 -2.94 -22.07
CA HIS A 276 12.11 -3.08 -20.96
C HIS A 276 11.39 -3.49 -19.68
N LEU A 277 11.97 -4.47 -18.98
CA LEU A 277 11.60 -4.87 -17.63
C LEU A 277 12.62 -4.29 -16.65
N PHE A 278 12.16 -3.54 -15.67
CA PHE A 278 12.95 -3.04 -14.56
C PHE A 278 12.59 -3.77 -13.28
N ALA A 279 13.57 -3.91 -12.40
CA ALA A 279 13.41 -4.50 -11.07
C ALA A 279 13.95 -3.55 -10.01
N SER A 280 13.33 -3.56 -8.85
CA SER A 280 13.96 -3.02 -7.66
C SER A 280 15.23 -3.78 -7.29
N ALA A 281 16.12 -3.11 -6.56
CA ALA A 281 17.20 -3.79 -5.86
C ALA A 281 16.63 -4.90 -4.97
N ALA A 282 17.37 -6.01 -4.87
CA ALA A 282 17.10 -7.03 -3.86
C ALA A 282 17.32 -6.43 -2.46
N GLU A 283 16.50 -6.84 -1.51
CA GLU A 283 16.60 -6.35 -0.14
C GLU A 283 17.81 -6.99 0.58
N SER A 284 18.69 -6.15 1.11
CA SER A 284 19.87 -6.48 1.91
C SER A 284 19.79 -5.80 3.27
N ALA A 285 20.61 -6.19 4.24
CA ALA A 285 20.65 -5.51 5.54
C ALA A 285 20.95 -4.00 5.41
N ALA A 286 21.69 -3.59 4.37
CA ALA A 286 22.06 -2.20 4.14
C ALA A 286 20.95 -1.35 3.54
N ASN A 287 20.10 -1.92 2.68
CA ASN A 287 19.04 -1.18 1.99
C ASN A 287 17.62 -1.50 2.50
N ALA A 288 17.45 -2.50 3.36
CA ALA A 288 16.13 -2.97 3.82
C ALA A 288 15.25 -1.85 4.34
N GLY A 289 15.87 -0.91 5.05
CA GLY A 289 15.15 0.27 5.49
C GLY A 289 14.52 1.03 4.32
N ARG A 290 15.28 1.33 3.27
CA ARG A 290 14.81 2.15 2.13
C ARG A 290 13.59 1.58 1.43
N ASP A 291 13.24 0.34 1.76
CA ASP A 291 12.16 -0.40 1.16
C ASP A 291 12.35 -0.39 -0.36
N PRO A 292 13.42 -1.05 -0.83
CA PRO A 292 13.81 -0.95 -2.21
C PRO A 292 12.71 -1.45 -3.10
N SER A 293 11.71 -2.23 -2.68
CA SER A 293 10.60 -2.54 -3.60
C SER A 293 9.64 -1.36 -3.81
N ALA A 294 9.56 -0.38 -2.91
CA ALA A 294 8.66 0.77 -3.02
C ALA A 294 9.30 2.10 -3.45
N ASN A 295 10.59 2.33 -3.19
CA ASN A 295 11.17 3.66 -3.38
C ASN A 295 12.18 3.80 -4.51
N GLY A 296 12.99 2.81 -4.77
CA GLY A 296 14.09 2.95 -5.73
C GLY A 296 15.34 2.21 -5.28
N PRO A 297 16.37 2.16 -6.12
CA PRO A 297 16.37 2.56 -7.54
C PRO A 297 15.96 1.39 -8.45
N TRP A 298 15.15 1.64 -9.49
CA TRP A 298 14.72 0.61 -10.44
C TRP A 298 15.77 0.48 -11.54
N GLN A 299 16.28 -0.73 -11.71
CA GLN A 299 17.31 -1.02 -12.70
C GLN A 299 16.76 -1.96 -13.76
N GLN A 300 17.17 -1.75 -15.01
CA GLN A 300 16.74 -2.60 -16.11
C GLN A 300 17.23 -4.03 -15.86
N ALA A 301 16.29 -4.96 -15.65
CA ALA A 301 16.57 -6.37 -15.41
C ALA A 301 16.67 -7.14 -16.72
N ALA A 302 15.82 -6.81 -17.70
CA ALA A 302 15.82 -7.44 -19.02
C ALA A 302 15.13 -6.57 -20.06
N SER A 303 15.30 -6.93 -21.33
CA SER A 303 14.62 -6.28 -22.45
C SER A 303 14.17 -7.31 -23.46
N LEU A 304 13.02 -7.05 -24.08
CA LEU A 304 12.59 -7.77 -25.27
C LEU A 304 13.36 -7.27 -26.49
N PRO A 305 13.65 -8.16 -27.47
CA PRO A 305 14.36 -7.76 -28.68
C PRO A 305 13.52 -6.85 -29.60
N ALA A 306 12.19 -6.92 -29.51
CA ALA A 306 11.27 -6.09 -30.30
C ALA A 306 9.89 -5.99 -29.61
N GLY A 307 9.06 -5.03 -30.03
CA GLY A 307 7.72 -4.85 -29.49
C GLY A 307 7.68 -4.31 -28.05
N ARG A 308 6.48 -4.23 -27.48
CA ARG A 308 6.24 -3.69 -26.13
C ARG A 308 5.60 -4.73 -25.22
N ILE A 309 5.96 -4.67 -23.94
CA ILE A 309 5.29 -5.35 -22.83
C ILE A 309 3.99 -4.60 -22.55
N LEU A 310 2.91 -5.33 -22.34
CA LEU A 310 1.58 -4.79 -22.09
C LEU A 310 1.02 -5.14 -20.71
N SER A 311 1.48 -6.24 -20.12
CA SER A 311 1.09 -6.69 -18.78
C SER A 311 2.14 -7.65 -18.25
N LEU A 312 2.20 -7.79 -16.93
CA LEU A 312 3.05 -8.73 -16.21
C LEU A 312 2.21 -9.60 -15.28
N SER A 313 2.61 -10.85 -15.09
CA SER A 313 2.05 -11.76 -14.08
C SER A 313 3.16 -12.63 -13.47
N ALA A 314 3.13 -12.82 -12.16
CA ALA A 314 4.10 -13.67 -11.46
C ALA A 314 3.56 -15.09 -11.34
N ALA A 315 4.40 -16.09 -11.62
CA ALA A 315 4.08 -17.48 -11.40
C ALA A 315 4.61 -17.98 -10.04
N PRO A 316 3.99 -19.02 -9.44
CA PRO A 316 4.43 -19.57 -8.15
C PRO A 316 5.85 -20.14 -8.13
N ASP A 317 6.42 -20.41 -9.31
CA ASP A 317 7.82 -20.82 -9.46
C ASP A 317 8.81 -19.64 -9.44
N GLY A 318 8.35 -18.41 -9.20
CA GLY A 318 9.19 -17.22 -9.20
C GLY A 318 9.55 -16.70 -10.60
N SER A 319 8.99 -17.27 -11.67
CA SER A 319 9.10 -16.68 -13.02
C SER A 319 8.10 -15.54 -13.22
N LEU A 320 8.41 -14.64 -14.16
CA LEU A 320 7.44 -13.62 -14.62
C LEU A 320 6.99 -13.94 -16.03
N TRP A 321 5.74 -13.65 -16.33
CA TRP A 321 5.14 -13.82 -17.64
C TRP A 321 4.66 -12.46 -18.14
N ALA A 322 4.95 -12.15 -19.39
CA ALA A 322 4.67 -10.85 -19.99
C ALA A 322 3.89 -11.02 -21.28
N ARG A 323 2.79 -10.28 -21.43
CA ARG A 323 2.10 -10.15 -22.72
C ARG A 323 2.86 -9.15 -23.56
N GLN A 324 3.23 -9.55 -24.77
CA GLN A 324 3.99 -8.74 -25.71
C GLN A 324 3.17 -8.46 -26.97
N ARG A 325 3.26 -7.23 -27.46
CA ARG A 325 2.77 -6.84 -28.79
C ARG A 325 3.91 -6.32 -29.65
N THR A 326 4.18 -7.00 -30.77
CA THR A 326 5.06 -6.47 -31.83
C THR A 326 4.22 -5.72 -32.86
N GLN A 327 4.80 -5.23 -33.96
CA GLN A 327 4.01 -4.64 -35.06
C GLN A 327 3.12 -5.69 -35.75
N GLN A 328 3.60 -6.93 -35.89
CA GLN A 328 2.96 -7.96 -36.70
C GLN A 328 2.23 -9.04 -35.90
N THR A 329 2.69 -9.36 -34.68
CA THR A 329 2.21 -10.52 -33.93
C THR A 329 2.02 -10.23 -32.43
N TRP A 330 1.30 -11.14 -31.77
CA TRP A 330 1.14 -11.22 -30.32
C TRP A 330 1.99 -12.37 -29.77
N ARG A 331 2.61 -12.17 -28.61
CA ARG A 331 3.45 -13.19 -27.98
C ARG A 331 3.29 -13.14 -26.46
N VAL A 332 3.56 -14.27 -25.81
CA VAL A 332 3.75 -14.34 -24.37
C VAL A 332 5.20 -14.70 -24.10
N GLN A 333 5.83 -13.95 -23.20
CA GLN A 333 7.24 -14.04 -22.87
C GLN A 333 7.38 -14.51 -21.42
N ARG A 334 8.20 -15.52 -21.17
CA ARG A 334 8.55 -15.99 -19.83
C ARG A 334 9.94 -15.50 -19.46
N PHE A 335 10.03 -14.73 -18.38
CA PHE A 335 11.28 -14.29 -17.77
C PHE A 335 11.74 -15.29 -16.72
N ASN A 336 12.94 -15.83 -16.90
CA ASN A 336 13.54 -16.82 -16.00
C ASN A 336 14.45 -16.21 -14.92
N GLY A 337 14.27 -14.94 -14.57
CA GLY A 337 15.17 -14.22 -13.67
C GLY A 337 16.40 -13.60 -14.35
N SER A 338 16.69 -13.96 -15.61
CA SER A 338 17.82 -13.41 -16.37
C SER A 338 17.46 -12.96 -17.79
N SER A 339 16.61 -13.70 -18.49
CA SER A 339 16.23 -13.41 -19.87
C SER A 339 14.78 -13.81 -20.16
N PHE A 340 14.21 -13.20 -21.19
CA PHE A 340 12.90 -13.55 -21.73
C PHE A 340 13.01 -14.67 -22.76
N THR A 341 12.07 -15.61 -22.72
CA THR A 341 11.87 -16.65 -23.73
C THR A 341 10.41 -16.67 -24.19
N ALA A 342 10.18 -16.67 -25.50
CA ALA A 342 8.83 -16.70 -26.06
C ALA A 342 8.22 -18.10 -25.92
N ILE A 343 6.94 -18.17 -25.56
CA ILE A 343 6.17 -19.41 -25.51
C ILE A 343 5.31 -19.50 -26.78
N GLU A 344 5.82 -20.21 -27.78
CA GLU A 344 5.23 -20.24 -29.14
C GLU A 344 4.48 -21.53 -29.46
N ALA A 345 4.78 -22.64 -28.76
CA ALA A 345 4.15 -23.93 -29.03
C ALA A 345 2.63 -23.85 -28.84
N ASP A 346 1.91 -24.09 -29.93
CA ASP A 346 0.44 -24.05 -30.02
C ASP A 346 -0.18 -22.71 -29.58
N ALA A 347 0.59 -21.63 -29.62
CA ALA A 347 0.09 -20.31 -29.25
C ALA A 347 -1.09 -19.90 -30.15
N PRO A 348 -2.20 -19.42 -29.57
CA PRO A 348 -3.33 -18.97 -30.37
C PRO A 348 -2.98 -17.72 -31.18
N ASP A 349 -3.78 -17.43 -32.20
CA ASP A 349 -3.73 -16.12 -32.82
C ASP A 349 -4.17 -15.05 -31.79
N GLY A 350 -3.62 -13.85 -31.91
CA GLY A 350 -4.07 -12.72 -31.10
C GLY A 350 -5.29 -12.03 -31.71
N PRO A 351 -5.85 -11.00 -31.05
CA PRO A 351 -5.30 -10.31 -29.89
C PRO A 351 -5.35 -11.07 -28.57
N TYR A 352 -4.22 -11.02 -27.87
CA TYR A 352 -4.17 -11.40 -26.45
C TYR A 352 -4.71 -10.24 -25.65
N LEU A 353 -5.60 -10.47 -24.69
CA LEU A 353 -6.31 -9.42 -23.97
C LEU A 353 -5.94 -9.40 -22.48
N ALA A 354 -5.84 -10.58 -21.85
CA ALA A 354 -5.47 -10.74 -20.43
C ALA A 354 -4.45 -11.86 -20.23
N LEU A 355 -3.64 -11.76 -19.16
CA LEU A 355 -2.66 -12.77 -18.77
C LEU A 355 -2.62 -12.88 -17.24
N CYS A 356 -2.76 -14.09 -16.72
CA CYS A 356 -2.69 -14.36 -15.28
C CYS A 356 -2.00 -15.71 -15.02
N CYS A 357 -0.98 -15.74 -14.17
CA CYS A 357 -0.37 -16.98 -13.68
C CYS A 357 -0.98 -17.34 -12.34
N ALA A 358 -1.56 -18.54 -12.24
CA ALA A 358 -2.20 -19.02 -11.03
C ALA A 358 -2.29 -20.55 -10.99
N GLY A 359 -2.20 -21.11 -9.79
CA GLY A 359 -2.11 -22.55 -9.59
C GLY A 359 -0.92 -23.13 -10.33
N ASP A 360 -1.17 -24.09 -11.21
CA ASP A 360 -0.15 -24.78 -12.00
C ASP A 360 0.00 -24.25 -13.43
N SER A 361 -0.66 -23.14 -13.77
CA SER A 361 -0.83 -22.71 -15.16
C SER A 361 -0.68 -21.19 -15.35
N ALA A 362 -0.21 -20.82 -16.53
CA ALA A 362 -0.41 -19.49 -17.10
C ALA A 362 -1.70 -19.49 -17.93
N TRP A 363 -2.57 -18.52 -17.70
CA TRP A 363 -3.87 -18.36 -18.34
C TRP A 363 -3.85 -17.13 -19.24
N LEU A 364 -4.29 -17.31 -20.48
CA LEU A 364 -4.27 -16.30 -21.53
C LEU A 364 -5.69 -16.09 -22.05
N GLY A 365 -6.26 -14.92 -21.81
CA GLY A 365 -7.50 -14.49 -22.44
C GLY A 365 -7.22 -13.90 -23.82
N THR A 366 -7.96 -14.34 -24.82
CA THR A 366 -7.88 -13.86 -26.21
C THR A 366 -9.25 -13.37 -26.67
N ASP A 367 -9.38 -12.85 -27.89
CA ASP A 367 -10.68 -12.60 -28.51
C ASP A 367 -11.41 -13.88 -28.94
N ALA A 368 -10.71 -15.02 -28.95
CA ALA A 368 -11.21 -16.32 -29.35
C ALA A 368 -11.16 -17.36 -28.21
N GLY A 369 -11.37 -16.92 -26.97
CA GLY A 369 -11.48 -17.81 -25.81
C GLY A 369 -10.34 -17.74 -24.82
N LEU A 370 -10.38 -18.68 -23.87
CA LEU A 370 -9.38 -18.85 -22.81
C LEU A 370 -8.40 -19.97 -23.18
N PHE A 371 -7.11 -19.70 -22.99
CA PHE A 371 -6.04 -20.67 -23.18
C PHE A 371 -5.25 -20.87 -21.88
N ARG A 372 -4.73 -22.07 -21.68
CA ARG A 372 -3.85 -22.42 -20.56
C ARG A 372 -2.50 -22.95 -21.05
N CYS A 373 -1.45 -22.67 -20.30
CA CYS A 373 -0.14 -23.28 -20.45
C CYS A 373 0.32 -23.78 -19.08
N ARG A 374 0.41 -25.10 -18.89
CA ARG A 374 0.91 -25.68 -17.63
C ARG A 374 2.34 -25.22 -17.39
N LEU A 375 2.64 -24.74 -16.19
CA LEU A 375 3.95 -24.24 -15.77
C LEU A 375 4.97 -25.37 -15.64
N TRP A 376 4.51 -26.56 -15.24
CA TRP A 376 5.36 -27.74 -15.05
C TRP A 376 4.80 -28.93 -15.83
N PRO A 377 4.91 -28.98 -17.16
CA PRO A 377 4.45 -30.11 -17.95
C PRO A 377 5.28 -31.37 -17.65
N GLN A 378 4.66 -32.56 -17.69
CA GLN A 378 5.39 -33.83 -17.50
C GLN A 378 6.28 -34.17 -18.71
N ALA A 379 5.83 -33.84 -19.92
CA ALA A 379 6.54 -34.02 -21.18
C ALA A 379 6.14 -32.92 -22.18
N GLY A 380 6.97 -32.66 -23.20
CA GLY A 380 6.61 -31.80 -24.34
C GLY A 380 6.82 -30.29 -24.16
N GLY A 381 7.41 -29.84 -23.04
CA GLY A 381 7.69 -28.41 -22.82
C GLY A 381 6.43 -27.56 -22.61
N LEU A 382 6.63 -26.25 -22.45
CA LEU A 382 5.55 -25.27 -22.28
C LEU A 382 4.77 -25.12 -23.59
N ARG A 383 3.45 -25.34 -23.55
CA ARG A 383 2.56 -25.25 -24.72
C ARG A 383 1.19 -24.74 -24.32
N TRP A 384 0.54 -24.02 -25.24
CA TRP A 384 -0.81 -23.51 -25.05
C TRP A 384 -1.85 -24.56 -25.41
N GLN A 385 -2.97 -24.55 -24.70
CA GLN A 385 -4.12 -25.39 -24.93
C GLN A 385 -5.39 -24.57 -24.73
N ALA A 386 -6.34 -24.65 -25.65
CA ALA A 386 -7.65 -24.04 -25.46
C ALA A 386 -8.36 -24.68 -24.26
N VAL A 387 -9.14 -23.87 -23.54
CA VAL A 387 -9.99 -24.32 -22.44
C VAL A 387 -11.39 -24.50 -23.00
N ASP A 388 -11.82 -25.75 -23.14
CA ASP A 388 -13.13 -26.07 -23.69
C ASP A 388 -14.26 -25.41 -22.89
N GLY A 389 -15.22 -24.82 -23.59
CA GLY A 389 -16.39 -24.17 -22.99
C GLY A 389 -16.19 -22.68 -22.66
N ILE A 390 -15.09 -22.06 -23.08
CA ILE A 390 -14.89 -20.60 -23.07
C ILE A 390 -14.32 -20.18 -24.43
N ASP A 391 -15.20 -19.97 -25.40
CA ASP A 391 -14.86 -19.67 -26.79
C ASP A 391 -14.96 -18.16 -27.10
N GLY A 392 -15.68 -17.40 -26.26
CA GLY A 392 -15.85 -15.96 -26.39
C GLY A 392 -14.63 -15.15 -25.96
N ALA A 393 -14.60 -13.87 -26.31
CA ALA A 393 -13.48 -12.99 -25.96
C ALA A 393 -13.34 -12.85 -24.44
N VAL A 394 -12.15 -13.12 -23.89
CA VAL A 394 -11.83 -13.00 -22.46
C VAL A 394 -10.91 -11.79 -22.26
N ARG A 395 -11.46 -10.70 -21.70
CA ARG A 395 -10.79 -9.40 -21.56
C ARG A 395 -10.13 -9.18 -20.22
N ALA A 396 -10.60 -9.84 -19.17
CA ALA A 396 -10.08 -9.71 -17.83
C ALA A 396 -9.91 -11.08 -17.16
N LEU A 397 -8.81 -11.23 -16.42
CA LEU A 397 -8.50 -12.40 -15.60
C LEU A 397 -8.07 -11.94 -14.23
N ALA A 398 -8.61 -12.58 -13.19
CA ALA A 398 -8.20 -12.35 -11.80
C ALA A 398 -8.35 -13.64 -11.00
N THR A 399 -7.63 -13.73 -9.88
CA THR A 399 -7.72 -14.86 -8.96
C THR A 399 -8.06 -14.41 -7.55
N HIS A 400 -8.85 -15.24 -6.88
CA HIS A 400 -9.14 -15.09 -5.46
C HIS A 400 -9.09 -16.48 -4.82
N GLY A 401 -8.12 -16.71 -3.93
CA GLY A 401 -7.85 -18.05 -3.40
C GLY A 401 -7.50 -19.05 -4.52
N SER A 402 -8.19 -20.18 -4.54
CA SER A 402 -8.06 -21.23 -5.56
C SER A 402 -9.00 -21.04 -6.76
N THR A 403 -9.66 -19.89 -6.91
CA THR A 403 -10.61 -19.64 -7.99
C THR A 403 -10.04 -18.68 -9.02
N LEU A 404 -10.14 -19.05 -10.30
CA LEU A 404 -9.90 -18.18 -11.44
C LEU A 404 -11.21 -17.62 -11.97
N TYR A 405 -11.22 -16.31 -12.20
CA TYR A 405 -12.32 -15.59 -12.80
C TYR A 405 -11.89 -15.07 -14.18
N ALA A 406 -12.73 -15.31 -15.19
CA ALA A 406 -12.53 -14.87 -16.56
C ALA A 406 -13.75 -14.08 -17.04
N GLY A 407 -13.57 -12.77 -17.20
CA GLY A 407 -14.60 -11.85 -17.68
C GLY A 407 -14.50 -11.64 -19.19
N GLY A 408 -15.63 -11.74 -19.89
CA GLY A 408 -15.65 -11.63 -21.34
C GLY A 408 -17.05 -11.48 -21.93
N THR A 409 -17.19 -11.77 -23.23
CA THR A 409 -18.49 -11.78 -23.94
C THR A 409 -19.47 -12.80 -23.38
N ASP A 410 -18.93 -13.78 -22.68
CA ASP A 410 -19.58 -14.95 -22.13
C ASP A 410 -20.14 -14.72 -20.69
N GLY A 411 -20.07 -13.48 -20.21
CA GLY A 411 -20.26 -13.13 -18.81
C GLY A 411 -18.99 -13.39 -18.00
N LEU A 412 -19.17 -13.80 -16.74
CA LEU A 412 -18.09 -14.13 -15.82
C LEU A 412 -17.98 -15.66 -15.69
N SER A 413 -16.92 -16.24 -16.25
CA SER A 413 -16.60 -17.66 -16.10
C SER A 413 -15.75 -17.89 -14.85
N VAL A 414 -16.14 -18.82 -13.99
CA VAL A 414 -15.50 -19.10 -12.69
C VAL A 414 -15.00 -20.54 -12.70
N LEU A 415 -13.71 -20.74 -12.44
CA LEU A 415 -13.01 -22.01 -12.53
C LEU A 415 -12.30 -22.32 -11.21
N ASP A 416 -12.46 -23.55 -10.71
CA ASP A 416 -11.73 -24.06 -9.54
C ASP A 416 -10.36 -24.62 -9.96
N LEU A 417 -9.29 -23.99 -9.46
CA LEU A 417 -7.90 -24.36 -9.77
C LEU A 417 -7.41 -25.56 -8.96
N ASP A 418 -8.09 -25.94 -7.88
CA ASP A 418 -7.70 -27.08 -7.05
C ASP A 418 -8.22 -28.42 -7.60
N GLN A 419 -9.12 -28.40 -8.59
CA GLN A 419 -9.61 -29.62 -9.23
C GLN A 419 -8.67 -30.06 -10.36
N PRO A 420 -7.91 -31.16 -10.19
CA PRO A 420 -7.00 -31.64 -11.23
C PRO A 420 -7.79 -32.30 -12.35
N GLY A 421 -8.09 -31.52 -13.40
CA GLY A 421 -8.77 -32.01 -14.60
C GLY A 421 -8.21 -31.39 -15.86
N GLU A 422 -8.19 -32.14 -16.96
CA GLU A 422 -7.95 -31.55 -18.28
C GLU A 422 -9.10 -30.61 -18.69
N HIS A 423 -10.29 -30.80 -18.14
CA HIS A 423 -11.44 -29.93 -18.36
C HIS A 423 -11.92 -29.41 -16.98
N PRO A 424 -11.52 -28.18 -16.57
CA PRO A 424 -12.01 -27.61 -15.33
C PRO A 424 -13.53 -27.40 -15.42
N ALA A 425 -14.24 -27.61 -14.29
CA ALA A 425 -15.64 -27.24 -14.22
C ALA A 425 -15.77 -25.71 -14.31
N ILE A 426 -16.66 -25.23 -15.18
CA ILE A 426 -16.87 -23.80 -15.43
C ILE A 426 -18.27 -23.42 -14.92
N GLU A 427 -18.33 -22.57 -13.91
CA GLU A 427 -19.55 -21.90 -13.50
C GLU A 427 -19.69 -20.58 -14.29
N ARG A 428 -20.86 -20.31 -14.86
CA ARG A 428 -21.15 -19.06 -15.58
C ARG A 428 -22.02 -18.14 -14.73
N ARG A 429 -21.53 -16.94 -14.44
CA ARG A 429 -22.26 -15.86 -13.78
C ARG A 429 -22.46 -14.69 -14.75
N HIS A 430 -23.48 -13.87 -14.49
CA HIS A 430 -23.78 -12.65 -15.26
C HIS A 430 -23.87 -12.87 -16.78
N VAL A 431 -24.49 -13.98 -17.17
CA VAL A 431 -24.65 -14.37 -18.58
C VAL A 431 -25.36 -13.27 -19.37
N GLY A 432 -24.83 -12.93 -20.55
CA GLY A 432 -25.37 -11.89 -21.43
C GLY A 432 -24.73 -10.51 -21.23
N LEU A 433 -23.87 -10.33 -20.23
CA LEU A 433 -23.02 -9.13 -20.13
C LEU A 433 -21.71 -9.35 -20.90
N ASP A 434 -21.32 -8.37 -21.70
CA ASP A 434 -19.97 -8.29 -22.25
C ASP A 434 -19.05 -7.59 -21.22
N ILE A 435 -18.37 -8.41 -20.41
CA ILE A 435 -17.54 -7.92 -19.30
C ILE A 435 -16.18 -7.47 -19.84
N HIS A 436 -15.86 -6.20 -19.60
CA HIS A 436 -14.56 -5.61 -19.90
C HIS A 436 -13.58 -5.79 -18.74
N THR A 437 -14.02 -5.51 -17.52
CA THR A 437 -13.22 -5.66 -16.31
C THR A 437 -14.11 -5.93 -15.11
N PHE A 438 -13.55 -6.47 -14.04
CA PHE A 438 -14.30 -6.79 -12.83
C PHE A 438 -13.38 -6.75 -11.60
N LEU A 439 -14.00 -6.64 -10.43
CA LEU A 439 -13.35 -6.76 -9.12
C LEU A 439 -14.22 -7.63 -8.23
N ILE A 440 -13.60 -8.66 -7.64
CA ILE A 440 -14.24 -9.54 -6.66
C ILE A 440 -13.72 -9.12 -5.28
N ASP A 441 -14.63 -8.66 -4.42
CA ASP A 441 -14.33 -8.23 -3.06
C ASP A 441 -15.32 -8.87 -2.09
N HIS A 442 -14.85 -9.88 -1.34
CA HIS A 442 -15.65 -10.63 -0.37
C HIS A 442 -17.02 -11.11 -0.91
N ASP A 443 -18.12 -10.47 -0.51
CA ASP A 443 -19.50 -10.80 -0.90
C ASP A 443 -20.01 -9.95 -2.09
N ARG A 444 -19.14 -9.17 -2.71
CA ARG A 444 -19.45 -8.20 -3.77
C ARG A 444 -18.68 -8.50 -5.05
N GLU A 445 -19.38 -8.43 -6.17
CA GLU A 445 -18.79 -8.50 -7.50
C GLU A 445 -19.09 -7.19 -8.23
N LEU A 446 -18.04 -6.42 -8.52
CA LEU A 446 -18.13 -5.23 -9.36
C LEU A 446 -17.80 -5.62 -10.79
N VAL A 447 -18.70 -5.33 -11.73
CA VAL A 447 -18.58 -5.75 -13.12
C VAL A 447 -18.77 -4.54 -14.01
N ALA A 448 -17.76 -4.22 -14.81
CA ALA A 448 -17.83 -3.15 -15.80
C ALA A 448 -18.01 -3.73 -17.21
N THR A 449 -18.99 -3.18 -17.92
CA THR A 449 -19.15 -3.34 -19.36
C THR A 449 -18.57 -2.12 -20.07
N ALA A 450 -18.67 -2.05 -21.40
CA ALA A 450 -18.32 -0.83 -22.14
C ALA A 450 -19.12 0.41 -21.65
N ASP A 451 -20.32 0.19 -21.13
CA ASP A 451 -21.32 1.25 -20.91
C ASP A 451 -21.68 1.52 -19.45
N ALA A 452 -21.60 0.51 -18.59
CA ALA A 452 -22.07 0.60 -17.21
C ALA A 452 -21.18 -0.16 -16.23
N LEU A 453 -21.17 0.32 -15.00
CA LEU A 453 -20.61 -0.37 -13.84
C LEU A 453 -21.75 -0.92 -12.99
N PHE A 454 -21.73 -2.24 -12.77
CA PHE A 454 -22.68 -2.95 -11.93
C PHE A 454 -22.02 -3.44 -10.65
N MET A 455 -22.78 -3.46 -9.56
CA MET A 455 -22.44 -4.15 -8.32
C MET A 455 -23.43 -5.28 -8.12
N PHE A 456 -22.94 -6.48 -7.85
CA PHE A 456 -23.74 -7.63 -7.45
C PHE A 456 -23.41 -8.00 -6.02
N ARG A 457 -24.45 -8.16 -5.20
CA ARG A 457 -24.32 -8.52 -3.79
C ARG A 457 -25.57 -9.25 -3.33
N GLN A 458 -25.39 -10.43 -2.73
CA GLN A 458 -26.49 -11.24 -2.17
C GLN A 458 -27.65 -11.47 -3.18
N GLY A 459 -27.31 -11.75 -4.44
CA GLY A 459 -28.28 -12.02 -5.51
C GLY A 459 -29.04 -10.80 -6.04
N ARG A 460 -28.68 -9.58 -5.60
CA ARG A 460 -29.23 -8.31 -6.11
C ARG A 460 -28.22 -7.60 -6.99
N CYS A 461 -28.73 -6.74 -7.87
CA CYS A 461 -27.94 -5.96 -8.82
C CYS A 461 -28.19 -4.47 -8.62
N TRP A 462 -27.13 -3.69 -8.70
CA TRP A 462 -27.18 -2.24 -8.74
C TRP A 462 -26.31 -1.72 -9.87
N ARG A 463 -26.74 -0.63 -10.51
CA ARG A 463 -25.96 0.12 -11.49
C ARG A 463 -25.46 1.41 -10.86
N TYR A 464 -24.22 1.78 -11.15
CA TYR A 464 -23.69 3.08 -10.76
C TYR A 464 -24.39 4.18 -11.56
N GLU A 465 -25.17 5.00 -10.87
CA GLU A 465 -25.89 6.16 -11.41
C GLU A 465 -25.15 7.48 -11.15
N GLY A 466 -24.27 7.53 -10.14
CA GLY A 466 -23.45 8.72 -9.84
C GLY A 466 -24.27 9.96 -9.53
N ALA A 467 -25.47 9.80 -8.98
CA ALA A 467 -26.37 10.91 -8.64
C ALA A 467 -26.06 11.52 -7.25
N ALA A 468 -25.22 10.88 -6.42
CA ALA A 468 -24.98 11.34 -5.07
C ALA A 468 -24.11 12.60 -5.05
N VAL A 469 -24.76 13.74 -4.85
CA VAL A 469 -24.12 15.00 -4.46
C VAL A 469 -24.41 15.36 -2.99
N SER A 470 -25.19 14.52 -2.30
CA SER A 470 -25.56 14.61 -0.89
C SER A 470 -25.98 13.23 -0.36
N GLU A 471 -25.98 13.04 0.96
CA GLU A 471 -26.41 11.82 1.66
C GLU A 471 -27.81 11.30 1.27
N HIS A 472 -28.71 12.16 0.78
CA HIS A 472 -30.08 11.78 0.43
C HIS A 472 -30.24 11.18 -0.97
N LEU A 473 -29.21 11.22 -1.81
CA LEU A 473 -29.26 10.70 -3.18
C LEU A 473 -28.38 9.44 -3.27
N PRO A 474 -28.92 8.32 -3.77
CA PRO A 474 -28.12 7.12 -3.94
C PRO A 474 -27.20 7.23 -5.17
N ASP A 475 -25.96 6.74 -5.03
CA ASP A 475 -25.08 6.54 -6.19
C ASP A 475 -25.40 5.27 -6.97
N TRP A 476 -26.06 4.32 -6.32
CA TRP A 476 -26.32 2.99 -6.83
C TRP A 476 -27.81 2.80 -7.00
N GLN A 477 -28.26 2.73 -8.25
CA GLN A 477 -29.65 2.44 -8.57
C GLN A 477 -29.85 0.93 -8.57
N ALA A 478 -30.83 0.44 -7.81
CA ALA A 478 -31.20 -0.97 -7.85
C ALA A 478 -31.79 -1.31 -9.22
N GLU A 479 -31.25 -2.34 -9.86
CA GLU A 479 -31.73 -2.83 -11.15
C GLU A 479 -32.40 -4.20 -10.96
N PRO A 480 -33.54 -4.48 -11.62
CA PRO A 480 -34.15 -5.80 -11.58
C PRO A 480 -33.20 -6.90 -12.08
N ALA A 481 -32.37 -6.57 -13.07
CA ALA A 481 -31.29 -7.39 -13.59
C ALA A 481 -30.30 -6.47 -14.34
N ALA A 482 -29.03 -6.87 -14.41
CA ALA A 482 -28.08 -6.21 -15.31
C ALA A 482 -28.46 -6.52 -16.76
N ALA A 483 -28.46 -5.50 -17.61
CA ALA A 483 -28.85 -5.62 -19.01
C ALA A 483 -28.00 -4.70 -19.91
N ALA A 484 -27.81 -5.13 -21.16
CA ALA A 484 -27.21 -4.30 -22.20
C ALA A 484 -28.05 -3.03 -22.47
N GLY A 485 -27.38 -1.92 -22.77
CA GLY A 485 -28.04 -0.62 -23.04
C GLY A 485 -28.30 0.25 -21.80
N LEU A 486 -27.96 -0.24 -20.61
CA LEU A 486 -27.84 0.62 -19.43
C LEU A 486 -26.49 1.34 -19.45
N HIS A 487 -26.46 2.59 -18.97
CA HIS A 487 -25.26 3.43 -19.00
C HIS A 487 -24.94 3.99 -17.61
N SER A 488 -23.67 4.03 -17.25
CA SER A 488 -23.16 4.77 -16.09
C SER A 488 -22.50 6.06 -16.54
N PRO A 489 -22.50 7.13 -15.72
CA PRO A 489 -21.80 8.38 -16.04
C PRO A 489 -20.28 8.26 -15.79
N LEU A 490 -19.69 7.19 -16.32
CA LEU A 490 -18.29 6.82 -16.24
C LEU A 490 -17.80 6.56 -17.68
N PRO A 491 -16.50 6.76 -17.97
CA PRO A 491 -15.93 6.29 -19.23
C PRO A 491 -15.92 4.74 -19.28
N PRO A 492 -15.60 4.13 -20.43
CA PRO A 492 -15.25 2.71 -20.47
C PRO A 492 -14.12 2.41 -19.48
N LEU A 493 -14.31 1.39 -18.65
CA LEU A 493 -13.35 0.99 -17.62
C LEU A 493 -12.58 -0.25 -18.08
N ASP A 494 -11.26 -0.21 -17.92
CA ASP A 494 -10.37 -1.31 -18.26
C ASP A 494 -9.84 -2.01 -16.99
N ILE A 495 -9.79 -1.29 -15.86
CA ILE A 495 -9.26 -1.81 -14.61
C ILE A 495 -9.95 -1.22 -13.38
N LEU A 496 -10.10 -2.05 -12.35
CA LEU A 496 -10.67 -1.70 -11.06
C LEU A 496 -9.71 -2.11 -9.93
N ALA A 497 -9.67 -1.34 -8.85
CA ALA A 497 -8.98 -1.71 -7.63
C ALA A 497 -9.71 -1.14 -6.40
N ALA A 498 -9.66 -1.83 -5.27
CA ALA A 498 -10.16 -1.31 -3.99
C ALA A 498 -9.00 -1.14 -3.01
N THR A 499 -8.97 -0.02 -2.30
CA THR A 499 -8.01 0.25 -1.22
C THR A 499 -8.66 0.03 0.15
N ALA A 500 -7.85 -0.18 1.18
CA ALA A 500 -8.32 -0.50 2.54
C ALA A 500 -9.16 0.60 3.19
N ASP A 501 -9.02 1.84 2.72
CA ASP A 501 -9.86 3.00 3.08
C ASP A 501 -11.30 2.91 2.55
N GLY A 502 -11.64 1.85 1.79
CA GLY A 502 -12.94 1.64 1.18
C GLY A 502 -13.13 2.38 -0.16
N SER A 503 -12.09 3.05 -0.67
CA SER A 503 -12.14 3.70 -1.98
C SER A 503 -12.11 2.67 -3.11
N LEU A 504 -12.97 2.88 -4.12
CA LEU A 504 -12.98 2.15 -5.38
C LEU A 504 -12.30 3.00 -6.46
N TRP A 505 -11.20 2.49 -6.99
CA TRP A 505 -10.43 3.10 -8.06
C TRP A 505 -10.84 2.55 -9.42
N LEU A 506 -11.04 3.46 -10.36
CA LEU A 506 -11.58 3.22 -11.70
C LEU A 506 -10.54 3.72 -12.71
N GLY A 507 -9.99 2.83 -13.52
CA GLY A 507 -8.98 3.17 -14.53
C GLY A 507 -9.41 2.77 -15.94
N GLY A 508 -9.01 3.58 -16.92
CA GLY A 508 -9.18 3.27 -18.34
C GLY A 508 -8.43 4.26 -19.23
N ALA A 509 -8.81 4.31 -20.50
CA ALA A 509 -8.25 5.24 -21.48
C ALA A 509 -8.42 6.73 -21.10
N GLU A 510 -9.49 7.05 -20.37
CA GLU A 510 -9.87 8.42 -19.99
C GLU A 510 -9.30 8.87 -18.63
N GLY A 511 -8.27 8.17 -18.15
CA GLY A 511 -7.57 8.50 -16.91
C GLY A 511 -8.00 7.67 -15.72
N LEU A 512 -7.73 8.22 -14.53
CA LEU A 512 -8.07 7.64 -13.24
C LEU A 512 -9.24 8.38 -12.61
N ALA A 513 -10.12 7.64 -11.95
CA ALA A 513 -11.11 8.18 -11.02
C ALA A 513 -11.17 7.35 -9.73
N ARG A 514 -11.67 7.95 -8.66
CA ARG A 514 -11.84 7.37 -7.33
C ARG A 514 -13.24 7.64 -6.83
N TRP A 515 -13.98 6.58 -6.55
CA TRP A 515 -15.24 6.63 -5.81
C TRP A 515 -14.97 6.32 -4.34
N HIS A 516 -15.46 7.14 -3.42
CA HIS A 516 -15.29 6.93 -1.98
C HIS A 516 -16.41 7.60 -1.18
N VAL A 517 -16.52 7.25 0.10
CA VAL A 517 -17.37 7.96 1.08
C VAL A 517 -16.59 9.16 1.60
N ALA A 518 -17.14 10.36 1.49
CA ALA A 518 -16.52 11.59 1.96
C ALA A 518 -16.99 11.97 3.37
N ASP A 519 -16.19 12.79 4.06
CA ASP A 519 -16.52 13.32 5.39
C ASP A 519 -17.89 14.06 5.36
N GLY A 520 -18.84 13.57 6.17
CA GLY A 520 -20.22 14.09 6.22
C GLY A 520 -21.28 13.20 5.55
N GLU A 521 -21.05 11.88 5.46
CA GLU A 521 -22.00 10.82 5.02
C GLU A 521 -22.44 10.84 3.54
N GLY A 522 -21.88 11.71 2.70
CA GLY A 522 -22.08 11.69 1.24
C GLY A 522 -20.98 10.94 0.50
N THR A 523 -21.26 10.38 -0.67
CA THR A 523 -20.26 9.75 -1.54
C THR A 523 -19.75 10.73 -2.62
N ARG A 524 -18.53 10.50 -3.11
CA ARG A 524 -17.91 11.33 -4.16
C ARG A 524 -17.23 10.47 -5.22
N LEU A 525 -17.43 10.86 -6.47
CA LEU A 525 -16.57 10.46 -7.57
C LEU A 525 -15.59 11.58 -7.87
N GLU A 526 -14.30 11.27 -7.78
CA GLU A 526 -13.20 12.20 -8.03
C GLU A 526 -12.39 11.73 -9.23
N ALA A 527 -12.32 12.53 -10.29
CA ALA A 527 -11.51 12.22 -11.46
C ALA A 527 -10.18 12.99 -11.44
N PHE A 528 -9.15 12.44 -12.08
CA PHE A 528 -7.81 13.02 -12.18
C PHE A 528 -7.38 13.30 -13.65
N PRO A 529 -8.26 13.80 -14.54
CA PRO A 529 -7.96 13.91 -15.97
C PRO A 529 -6.82 14.89 -16.27
N GLU A 530 -6.56 15.82 -15.36
CA GLU A 530 -5.48 16.79 -15.45
C GLU A 530 -4.12 16.22 -15.04
N LEU A 531 -4.07 15.10 -14.33
CA LEU A 531 -2.84 14.59 -13.71
C LEU A 531 -2.43 13.22 -14.27
N ILE A 532 -3.37 12.30 -14.38
CA ILE A 532 -3.10 10.90 -14.72
C ILE A 532 -3.73 10.58 -16.07
N GLY A 533 -2.88 10.16 -17.01
CA GLY A 533 -3.29 9.73 -18.34
C GLY A 533 -3.85 8.31 -18.36
N ALA A 534 -3.85 7.66 -19.52
CA ALA A 534 -4.48 6.35 -19.68
C ALA A 534 -3.87 5.32 -18.72
N VAL A 535 -4.71 4.76 -17.85
CA VAL A 535 -4.28 3.82 -16.82
C VAL A 535 -4.09 2.44 -17.45
N ARG A 536 -2.95 1.82 -17.17
CA ARG A 536 -2.55 0.51 -17.71
C ARG A 536 -2.52 -0.59 -16.65
N SER A 537 -2.23 -0.24 -15.40
CA SER A 537 -2.26 -1.16 -14.26
C SER A 537 -2.59 -0.43 -12.96
N LEU A 538 -3.35 -1.10 -12.09
CA LEU A 538 -3.64 -0.72 -10.72
C LEU A 538 -3.28 -1.91 -9.83
N VAL A 539 -2.38 -1.71 -8.87
CA VAL A 539 -1.96 -2.76 -7.93
C VAL A 539 -1.93 -2.20 -6.53
N VAL A 540 -2.69 -2.81 -5.62
CA VAL A 540 -2.55 -2.56 -4.19
C VAL A 540 -1.51 -3.52 -3.65
N ASP A 541 -0.44 -2.99 -3.07
CA ASP A 541 0.59 -3.82 -2.47
C ASP A 541 0.25 -4.21 -1.01
N GLU A 542 1.06 -5.09 -0.41
CA GLU A 542 0.85 -5.54 0.97
C GLU A 542 1.03 -4.42 2.03
N ARG A 543 1.47 -3.21 1.68
CA ARG A 543 1.45 -2.03 2.58
C ARG A 543 0.13 -1.28 2.51
N GLY A 544 -0.76 -1.63 1.59
CA GLY A 544 -1.97 -0.86 1.29
C GLY A 544 -1.73 0.32 0.35
N MET A 545 -0.52 0.48 -0.22
CA MET A 545 -0.28 1.53 -1.22
C MET A 545 -0.90 1.10 -2.56
N LEU A 546 -1.65 1.99 -3.17
CA LEU A 546 -2.10 1.82 -4.54
C LEU A 546 -1.04 2.33 -5.50
N TRP A 547 -0.61 1.47 -6.41
CA TRP A 547 0.30 1.78 -7.50
C TRP A 547 -0.45 1.91 -8.81
N ILE A 548 -0.18 2.99 -9.53
CA ILE A 548 -0.87 3.35 -10.78
C ILE A 548 0.19 3.45 -11.88
N ALA A 549 0.16 2.50 -12.81
CA ALA A 549 0.91 2.57 -14.04
C ALA A 549 0.05 3.27 -15.10
N ALA A 550 0.55 4.37 -15.66
CA ALA A 550 -0.13 5.13 -16.70
C ALA A 550 0.79 5.40 -17.90
N ASP A 551 0.19 5.82 -19.01
CA ASP A 551 0.93 6.23 -20.20
C ASP A 551 1.81 7.47 -20.00
N ASN A 552 1.59 8.24 -18.94
CA ASN A 552 2.34 9.43 -18.59
C ASN A 552 3.18 9.30 -17.30
N GLY A 553 3.29 8.10 -16.70
CA GLY A 553 4.13 7.91 -15.51
C GLY A 553 3.75 6.75 -14.61
N LEU A 554 4.54 6.59 -13.55
CA LEU A 554 4.23 5.76 -12.39
C LEU A 554 3.77 6.67 -11.25
N PHE A 555 2.62 6.39 -10.67
CA PHE A 555 2.09 7.09 -9.52
C PHE A 555 1.84 6.12 -8.36
N ARG A 556 1.79 6.67 -7.14
CA ARG A 556 1.33 5.95 -5.96
C ARG A 556 0.39 6.81 -5.13
N TYR A 557 -0.51 6.14 -4.41
CA TYR A 557 -1.40 6.72 -3.43
C TYR A 557 -1.25 5.97 -2.11
N ASP A 558 -1.06 6.72 -1.02
CA ASP A 558 -0.76 6.20 0.32
C ASP A 558 -1.95 6.21 1.28
N GLY A 559 -3.16 6.49 0.80
CA GLY A 559 -4.34 6.71 1.65
C GLY A 559 -4.75 8.18 1.76
N ARG A 560 -3.90 9.13 1.31
CA ARG A 560 -4.29 10.54 1.22
C ARG A 560 -3.64 11.27 0.05
N ASP A 561 -2.33 11.11 -0.11
CA ASP A 561 -1.53 11.90 -1.03
C ASP A 561 -1.19 11.10 -2.28
N LEU A 562 -1.17 11.79 -3.41
CA LEU A 562 -0.66 11.27 -4.68
C LEU A 562 0.79 11.71 -4.85
N ALA A 563 1.62 10.78 -5.31
CA ALA A 563 2.99 11.06 -5.73
C ALA A 563 3.27 10.43 -7.09
N ARG A 564 4.08 11.11 -7.90
CA ARG A 564 4.60 10.61 -9.18
C ARG A 564 6.07 10.26 -9.03
N HIS A 565 6.50 9.14 -9.60
CA HIS A 565 7.91 8.78 -9.62
C HIS A 565 8.62 9.49 -10.77
N ASP A 566 9.73 10.15 -10.48
CA ASP A 566 10.70 10.64 -11.44
C ASP A 566 11.76 9.55 -11.64
N THR A 567 11.76 8.85 -12.78
CA THR A 567 12.72 7.77 -13.02
C THR A 567 14.13 8.25 -13.34
N GLU A 568 14.31 9.51 -13.77
CA GLU A 568 15.64 10.08 -14.03
C GLU A 568 16.34 10.43 -12.71
N ALA A 569 15.63 11.11 -11.81
CA ALA A 569 16.13 11.46 -10.49
C ALA A 569 16.06 10.29 -9.50
N GLY A 570 15.21 9.29 -9.75
CA GLY A 570 14.94 8.19 -8.83
C GLY A 570 14.24 8.64 -7.55
N THR A 571 13.37 9.65 -7.65
CA THR A 571 12.68 10.25 -6.49
C THR A 571 11.17 10.35 -6.70
N TRP A 572 10.41 10.46 -5.61
CA TRP A 572 8.96 10.62 -5.67
C TRP A 572 8.56 12.09 -5.57
N LEU A 573 7.97 12.66 -6.61
CA LEU A 573 7.44 14.01 -6.61
C LEU A 573 6.03 14.03 -6.03
N ALA A 574 5.81 14.81 -4.97
CA ALA A 574 4.47 15.01 -4.41
C ALA A 574 3.58 15.78 -5.40
N GLU A 575 2.40 15.22 -5.69
CA GLU A 575 1.34 15.87 -6.46
C GLU A 575 0.23 16.43 -5.55
N GLY A 576 0.29 16.11 -4.25
CA GLY A 576 -0.59 16.64 -3.19
C GLY A 576 -1.76 15.71 -2.86
N ARG A 577 -2.68 16.20 -2.03
CA ARG A 577 -3.83 15.42 -1.57
C ARG A 577 -4.76 15.05 -2.71
N ALA A 578 -5.18 13.79 -2.74
CA ALA A 578 -6.10 13.26 -3.74
C ALA A 578 -7.44 14.01 -3.76
N ASP A 579 -7.92 14.50 -2.62
CA ASP A 579 -9.20 15.21 -2.47
C ASP A 579 -9.14 16.72 -2.83
N THR A 580 -8.02 17.20 -3.38
CA THR A 580 -7.86 18.59 -3.84
C THR A 580 -7.51 18.65 -5.34
N ALA A 581 -8.15 19.57 -6.08
CA ALA A 581 -7.94 19.76 -7.52
C ALA A 581 -6.71 20.64 -7.84
N TYR A 582 -6.31 21.50 -6.92
CA TYR A 582 -5.14 22.36 -7.07
C TYR A 582 -4.44 22.53 -5.73
N PRO A 583 -3.30 21.89 -5.50
CA PRO A 583 -2.36 22.43 -4.53
C PRO A 583 -1.60 23.56 -5.23
N SER A 584 -2.11 24.79 -5.13
CA SER A 584 -1.41 26.02 -5.54
C SER A 584 -1.29 26.99 -4.39
N ASP A 585 -0.36 27.93 -4.46
CA ASP A 585 0.04 28.86 -3.39
C ASP A 585 -1.12 29.71 -2.81
N PHE A 586 -2.30 29.72 -3.43
CA PHE A 586 -3.41 30.61 -3.05
C PHE A 586 -4.75 29.89 -2.77
N THR A 587 -4.99 28.67 -3.25
CA THR A 587 -6.27 27.95 -3.04
C THR A 587 -6.10 26.44 -3.05
N SER A 588 -6.72 25.72 -2.10
CA SER A 588 -7.07 24.30 -2.24
C SER A 588 -8.54 24.20 -2.67
N MET A 589 -8.80 24.14 -3.98
CA MET A 589 -10.16 23.77 -4.41
C MET A 589 -10.38 22.30 -4.08
N PRO A 590 -11.50 21.93 -3.42
CA PRO A 590 -11.82 20.53 -3.22
C PRO A 590 -11.94 19.88 -4.59
N ARG A 591 -11.46 18.65 -4.77
CA ARG A 591 -11.60 17.93 -6.04
C ARG A 591 -13.06 17.84 -6.45
N GLY A 592 -13.96 17.70 -5.48
CA GLY A 592 -15.40 17.77 -5.67
C GLY A 592 -15.94 16.52 -6.36
N HIS A 593 -17.22 16.55 -6.73
CA HIS A 593 -17.88 15.41 -7.37
C HIS A 593 -17.85 15.55 -8.90
N TRP A 594 -17.60 14.46 -9.61
CA TRP A 594 -17.37 14.40 -11.05
C TRP A 594 -18.35 13.47 -11.75
N ARG A 595 -18.47 13.62 -13.06
CA ARG A 595 -19.14 12.66 -13.95
C ARG A 595 -18.50 12.68 -15.32
N TYR A 596 -18.62 11.59 -16.05
CA TYR A 596 -18.21 11.55 -17.46
C TYR A 596 -19.40 11.82 -18.37
N ASP A 597 -19.22 12.73 -19.32
CA ASP A 597 -20.13 12.97 -20.44
C ASP A 597 -19.68 12.10 -21.61
N ARG A 598 -20.41 11.01 -21.86
CA ARG A 598 -20.12 10.06 -22.94
C ARG A 598 -20.34 10.65 -24.33
N ASP A 599 -21.29 11.57 -24.49
CA ASP A 599 -21.60 12.18 -25.80
C ASP A 599 -20.49 13.14 -26.23
N GLN A 600 -19.86 13.79 -25.26
CA GLN A 600 -18.78 14.76 -25.48
C GLN A 600 -17.39 14.18 -25.19
N ALA A 601 -17.32 12.92 -24.77
CA ALA A 601 -16.09 12.23 -24.35
C ALA A 601 -15.22 13.08 -23.40
N ARG A 602 -15.81 13.58 -22.31
CA ARG A 602 -15.09 14.42 -21.34
C ARG A 602 -15.59 14.32 -19.91
N TRP A 603 -14.68 14.55 -18.98
CA TRP A 603 -14.99 14.72 -17.57
C TRP A 603 -15.61 16.09 -17.28
N LEU A 604 -16.68 16.10 -16.49
CA LEU A 604 -17.33 17.29 -15.96
C LEU A 604 -17.29 17.23 -14.43
N ARG A 605 -17.21 18.41 -13.79
CA ARG A 605 -17.21 18.56 -12.33
C ARG A 605 -18.47 19.29 -11.89
N TRP A 606 -19.01 18.92 -10.74
CA TRP A 606 -20.15 19.57 -10.13
C TRP A 606 -19.81 21.01 -9.75
N ASP A 607 -20.51 21.96 -10.35
CA ASP A 607 -20.49 23.38 -9.99
C ASP A 607 -21.66 23.64 -9.02
N ALA A 608 -21.32 23.88 -7.75
CA ALA A 608 -22.32 24.14 -6.71
C ALA A 608 -23.08 25.47 -6.89
N VAL A 609 -22.48 26.45 -7.58
CA VAL A 609 -23.11 27.75 -7.86
C VAL A 609 -24.13 27.59 -8.97
N GLN A 610 -23.76 26.91 -10.05
CA GLN A 610 -24.64 26.67 -11.19
C GLN A 610 -25.58 25.47 -11.00
N ARG A 611 -25.36 24.67 -9.95
CA ARG A 611 -26.08 23.42 -9.63
C ARG A 611 -26.16 22.45 -10.82
N ARG A 612 -25.04 22.31 -11.52
CA ARG A 612 -24.90 21.41 -12.67
C ARG A 612 -23.48 20.95 -12.82
N PHE A 613 -23.27 19.90 -13.59
CA PHE A 613 -21.96 19.51 -14.03
C PHE A 613 -21.50 20.40 -15.19
N ALA A 614 -20.28 20.90 -15.09
CA ALA A 614 -19.68 21.80 -16.05
C ALA A 614 -18.20 21.45 -16.27
N ASP A 615 -17.61 22.05 -17.29
CA ASP A 615 -16.17 21.97 -17.52
C ASP A 615 -15.44 22.53 -16.29
N PRO A 616 -14.53 21.76 -15.68
CA PRO A 616 -13.85 22.20 -14.47
C PRO A 616 -12.80 23.30 -14.75
N GLY A 617 -12.41 23.51 -16.02
CA GLY A 617 -11.36 24.47 -16.39
C GLY A 617 -9.99 24.18 -15.77
N LEU A 618 -9.71 22.90 -15.44
CA LEU A 618 -8.42 22.52 -14.86
C LEU A 618 -7.30 22.63 -15.90
N ALA A 619 -6.17 23.23 -15.48
CA ALA A 619 -4.95 23.20 -16.28
C ALA A 619 -4.42 21.77 -16.38
N ASP A 620 -4.17 21.30 -17.60
CA ASP A 620 -3.57 20.00 -17.86
C ASP A 620 -2.13 19.95 -17.33
N ARG A 621 -1.88 19.07 -16.36
CA ARG A 621 -0.61 18.85 -15.68
C ARG A 621 0.04 17.53 -16.05
N ARG A 622 -0.53 16.75 -16.99
CA ARG A 622 0.03 15.45 -17.40
C ARG A 622 1.50 15.54 -17.85
N ASN A 623 1.92 16.71 -18.33
CA ASN A 623 3.28 17.01 -18.81
C ASN A 623 4.07 18.00 -17.92
N ALA A 624 3.56 18.39 -16.74
CA ALA A 624 4.21 19.40 -15.92
C ALA A 624 5.41 18.82 -15.16
N GLY A 625 6.64 19.23 -15.53
CA GLY A 625 7.83 19.17 -14.66
C GLY A 625 8.80 18.01 -14.81
N VAL A 626 8.65 17.10 -15.79
CA VAL A 626 9.64 16.02 -16.06
C VAL A 626 9.78 15.81 -17.56
N GLY A 627 10.97 15.45 -18.05
CA GLY A 627 11.25 15.19 -19.46
C GLY A 627 10.27 14.17 -20.03
N ALA A 628 9.41 14.60 -20.95
CA ALA A 628 8.29 13.86 -21.52
C ALA A 628 8.65 12.54 -22.26
N GLY A 629 9.90 12.06 -22.15
CA GLY A 629 10.39 10.84 -22.80
C GLY A 629 10.84 9.72 -21.85
N ALA A 630 11.24 10.00 -20.60
CA ALA A 630 11.80 8.96 -19.72
C ALA A 630 10.73 8.23 -18.89
N ASP A 631 9.74 8.94 -18.35
CA ASP A 631 8.69 8.36 -17.50
C ASP A 631 7.45 7.89 -18.26
N ALA A 632 7.39 8.13 -19.57
CA ALA A 632 6.23 7.80 -20.37
C ALA A 632 6.06 6.29 -20.56
N ASN A 633 4.80 5.87 -20.70
CA ASN A 633 4.36 4.54 -21.11
C ASN A 633 4.74 3.40 -20.14
N ILE A 634 4.46 3.59 -18.84
CA ILE A 634 4.51 2.49 -17.88
C ILE A 634 3.32 1.56 -18.14
N ALA A 635 3.61 0.36 -18.64
CA ALA A 635 2.60 -0.61 -19.00
C ALA A 635 2.12 -1.45 -17.81
N ALA A 636 3.01 -1.76 -16.87
CA ALA A 636 2.67 -2.56 -15.70
C ALA A 636 3.61 -2.30 -14.53
N VAL A 637 3.08 -2.51 -13.33
CA VAL A 637 3.79 -2.59 -12.06
C VAL A 637 3.37 -3.90 -11.38
N LEU A 638 4.30 -4.57 -10.69
CA LEU A 638 4.07 -5.85 -10.03
C LEU A 638 5.00 -6.00 -8.83
N PHE A 639 4.50 -6.59 -7.75
CA PHE A 639 5.29 -6.95 -6.56
C PHE A 639 5.30 -8.46 -6.39
N THR A 640 6.48 -9.03 -6.20
CA THR A 640 6.64 -10.46 -5.97
C THR A 640 7.27 -10.73 -4.61
N PRO A 641 6.90 -11.83 -3.94
CA PRO A 641 7.59 -12.26 -2.73
C PRO A 641 9.05 -12.57 -3.06
N GLY A 642 9.92 -12.31 -2.09
CA GLY A 642 11.33 -12.62 -2.12
C GLY A 642 11.80 -13.18 -0.80
N VAL A 643 13.11 -13.39 -0.69
CA VAL A 643 13.74 -13.82 0.56
C VAL A 643 15.10 -13.15 0.70
N ARG A 644 15.41 -12.70 1.92
CA ARG A 644 16.78 -12.43 2.36
C ARG A 644 17.23 -13.57 3.25
N ALA A 645 18.37 -14.17 2.90
CA ALA A 645 18.96 -15.26 3.65
C ALA A 645 20.29 -14.80 4.28
N GLU A 646 20.48 -15.09 5.57
CA GLU A 646 21.64 -14.62 6.34
C GLU A 646 22.20 -15.78 7.18
N LEU A 647 23.52 -15.96 7.17
CA LEU A 647 24.24 -16.84 8.08
C LEU A 647 24.64 -16.07 9.34
N GLY A 648 24.51 -16.70 10.49
CA GLY A 648 24.64 -16.05 11.77
C GLY A 648 24.74 -17.00 12.94
N GLN A 649 24.48 -16.46 14.13
CA GLN A 649 24.30 -17.18 15.39
C GLN A 649 22.90 -16.89 15.94
N TRP A 650 22.30 -17.89 16.57
CA TRP A 650 20.99 -17.79 17.19
C TRP A 650 21.10 -17.95 18.71
N ASP A 651 20.66 -16.93 19.45
CA ASP A 651 20.49 -17.00 20.90
C ASP A 651 19.03 -17.32 21.22
N ALA A 652 18.76 -18.58 21.56
CA ALA A 652 17.42 -19.05 21.88
C ALA A 652 16.86 -18.45 23.18
N ALA A 653 17.72 -18.05 24.13
CA ALA A 653 17.28 -17.48 25.40
C ALA A 653 16.86 -16.00 25.22
N ALA A 654 17.61 -15.25 24.40
CA ALA A 654 17.26 -13.88 24.04
C ALA A 654 16.23 -13.79 22.90
N GLY A 655 15.99 -14.88 22.16
CA GLY A 655 15.13 -14.88 20.98
C GLY A 655 15.68 -14.01 19.85
N SER A 656 17.01 -13.90 19.74
CA SER A 656 17.68 -12.95 18.85
C SER A 656 18.67 -13.63 17.91
N PHE A 657 18.84 -13.04 16.73
CA PHE A 657 19.76 -13.53 15.68
C PHE A 657 20.84 -12.49 15.39
N SER A 658 22.10 -12.91 15.44
CA SER A 658 23.27 -12.11 15.09
C SER A 658 23.79 -12.54 13.73
N ALA A 659 23.60 -11.69 12.71
CA ALA A 659 24.04 -11.95 11.34
C ALA A 659 25.56 -11.73 11.17
N HIS A 660 26.20 -12.62 10.41
CA HIS A 660 27.63 -12.54 10.07
C HIS A 660 27.86 -12.40 8.56
N ALA A 661 27.00 -12.99 7.73
CA ALA A 661 27.11 -12.95 6.26
C ALA A 661 25.74 -13.07 5.59
N GLU A 662 25.57 -12.44 4.42
CA GLU A 662 24.42 -12.70 3.55
C GLU A 662 24.66 -13.94 2.68
N VAL A 663 23.63 -14.73 2.44
CA VAL A 663 23.67 -15.90 1.56
C VAL A 663 23.36 -15.45 0.12
N PRO A 664 24.26 -15.71 -0.85
CA PRO A 664 24.00 -15.38 -2.25
C PRO A 664 22.77 -16.11 -2.80
N PRO A 665 21.94 -15.47 -3.65
CA PRO A 665 20.78 -16.12 -4.26
C PRO A 665 21.10 -17.41 -5.03
N ALA A 666 22.32 -17.56 -5.57
CA ALA A 666 22.76 -18.76 -6.28
C ALA A 666 22.92 -20.00 -5.38
N GLU A 667 23.03 -19.81 -4.06
CA GLU A 667 23.04 -20.89 -3.06
C GLU A 667 21.65 -21.24 -2.55
N LEU A 668 20.62 -20.53 -3.01
CA LEU A 668 19.23 -20.82 -2.71
C LEU A 668 18.58 -21.52 -3.90
N ARG A 669 17.77 -22.54 -3.61
CA ARG A 669 16.97 -23.24 -4.63
C ARG A 669 15.52 -23.23 -4.26
N LEU A 670 14.70 -22.65 -5.13
CA LEU A 670 13.25 -22.81 -5.05
C LEU A 670 12.89 -24.19 -5.61
N ARG A 671 12.10 -24.96 -4.88
CA ARG A 671 11.67 -26.32 -5.23
C ARG A 671 10.15 -26.32 -5.30
N ILE A 672 9.62 -26.64 -6.47
CA ILE A 672 8.19 -26.71 -6.69
C ILE A 672 7.75 -28.16 -6.72
N LYS A 673 6.92 -28.52 -5.74
CA LYS A 673 6.25 -29.80 -5.70
C LYS A 673 4.94 -29.70 -6.45
N ALA A 674 5.02 -29.87 -7.77
CA ALA A 674 3.87 -29.75 -8.68
C ALA A 674 2.77 -30.76 -8.34
N ASP A 675 3.18 -31.96 -7.93
CA ASP A 675 2.33 -33.04 -7.46
C ASP A 675 3.12 -33.90 -6.44
N GLU A 676 2.46 -34.88 -5.80
CA GLU A 676 3.09 -35.71 -4.76
C GLU A 676 4.27 -36.56 -5.28
N LEU A 677 4.34 -36.81 -6.58
CA LEU A 677 5.33 -37.66 -7.23
C LEU A 677 6.46 -36.87 -7.89
N ARG A 678 6.35 -35.54 -7.97
CA ARG A 678 7.25 -34.73 -8.78
C ARG A 678 7.62 -33.41 -8.11
N VAL A 679 8.93 -33.21 -7.98
CA VAL A 679 9.54 -31.97 -7.55
C VAL A 679 10.40 -31.43 -8.71
N VAL A 680 10.24 -30.15 -9.03
CA VAL A 680 10.98 -29.45 -10.08
C VAL A 680 11.65 -28.20 -9.53
N ASP A 681 12.67 -27.70 -10.22
CA ASP A 681 13.28 -26.42 -9.85
C ASP A 681 12.35 -25.25 -10.20
N GLY A 682 12.27 -24.30 -9.28
CA GLY A 682 11.76 -22.96 -9.53
C GLY A 682 12.84 -22.05 -10.11
N VAL A 683 12.51 -20.76 -10.20
CA VAL A 683 13.31 -19.73 -10.87
C VAL A 683 13.94 -18.77 -9.87
N ALA A 684 13.12 -17.90 -9.24
CA ALA A 684 13.61 -16.91 -8.30
C ALA A 684 13.38 -17.37 -6.85
N PRO A 685 14.39 -17.33 -5.97
CA PRO A 685 14.21 -17.66 -4.55
C PRO A 685 13.15 -16.78 -3.87
N LEU A 686 12.24 -17.40 -3.14
CA LEU A 686 11.19 -16.72 -2.37
C LEU A 686 10.75 -17.59 -1.20
N LEU A 687 10.21 -16.95 -0.15
CA LEU A 687 9.34 -17.62 0.81
C LEU A 687 7.89 -17.47 0.31
N PRO A 688 7.13 -18.56 0.13
CA PRO A 688 5.79 -18.48 -0.41
C PRO A 688 4.83 -17.83 0.61
N PRO A 689 3.96 -16.90 0.19
CA PRO A 689 2.96 -16.32 1.07
C PRO A 689 1.96 -17.38 1.56
N PRO A 690 1.19 -17.15 2.63
CA PRO A 690 0.13 -18.06 3.05
C PRO A 690 -0.90 -18.27 1.92
N SER A 691 -1.42 -19.48 1.77
CA SER A 691 -2.47 -19.81 0.78
C SER A 691 -3.87 -19.38 1.22
N GLY A 692 -4.06 -19.06 2.50
CA GLY A 692 -5.36 -18.79 3.11
C GLY A 692 -6.18 -20.03 3.44
N ARG A 693 -5.70 -21.24 3.11
CA ARG A 693 -6.41 -22.49 3.43
C ARG A 693 -6.17 -22.95 4.87
N SER A 694 -7.22 -23.48 5.49
CA SER A 694 -7.15 -24.01 6.86
C SER A 694 -6.35 -25.30 7.00
N ASP A 695 -6.12 -26.02 5.91
CA ASP A 695 -5.34 -27.27 5.87
C ASP A 695 -3.87 -27.06 5.46
N GLU A 696 -3.45 -25.82 5.21
CA GLU A 696 -2.03 -25.47 4.96
C GLU A 696 -1.13 -25.89 6.13
N ARG A 697 0.07 -26.40 5.79
CA ARG A 697 1.13 -26.76 6.73
C ARG A 697 2.47 -26.23 6.25
N TRP A 698 3.38 -25.96 7.17
CA TRP A 698 4.79 -25.76 6.87
C TRP A 698 5.57 -27.04 7.17
N ARG A 699 6.62 -27.33 6.39
CA ARG A 699 7.46 -28.53 6.53
C ARG A 699 8.95 -28.18 6.59
N TYR A 700 9.70 -28.97 7.36
CA TYR A 700 11.16 -29.02 7.30
C TYR A 700 11.56 -30.19 6.42
N LEU A 701 12.42 -29.92 5.43
CA LEU A 701 12.86 -30.85 4.41
C LEU A 701 14.36 -30.68 4.17
N GLN A 702 14.96 -31.54 3.35
CA GLN A 702 16.35 -31.40 2.89
C GLN A 702 16.44 -31.78 1.41
N LEU A 703 17.31 -31.10 0.65
CA LEU A 703 17.58 -31.51 -0.73
C LEU A 703 18.08 -32.96 -0.76
N ALA A 704 17.55 -33.76 -1.68
CA ALA A 704 17.86 -35.17 -1.79
C ALA A 704 19.15 -35.33 -2.60
N THR A 705 20.13 -36.05 -2.04
CA THR A 705 21.43 -36.28 -2.70
C THR A 705 21.43 -37.49 -3.64
N ALA A 706 20.52 -38.45 -3.44
CA ALA A 706 20.11 -39.50 -4.38
C ALA A 706 18.89 -40.26 -3.81
N ALA A 707 17.99 -40.78 -4.65
CA ALA A 707 16.83 -41.58 -4.20
C ALA A 707 17.27 -43.00 -3.77
N ALA A 708 17.76 -43.15 -2.55
CA ALA A 708 17.91 -44.46 -1.94
C ALA A 708 16.66 -44.77 -1.09
N PRO A 709 15.95 -45.89 -1.36
CA PRO A 709 14.82 -46.27 -0.52
C PRO A 709 15.32 -46.58 0.90
N PRO A 710 14.57 -46.19 1.96
CA PRO A 710 14.75 -46.81 3.26
C PRO A 710 14.51 -48.33 3.11
N ALA A 711 15.16 -49.15 3.94
CA ALA A 711 15.17 -50.61 3.77
C ALA A 711 13.73 -51.20 3.65
N GLY A 712 13.29 -51.56 2.44
CA GLY A 712 11.99 -52.20 2.16
C GLY A 712 11.35 -51.83 0.81
N ASP A 713 10.30 -52.55 0.43
CA ASP A 713 9.58 -52.41 -0.86
C ASP A 713 8.31 -51.52 -0.77
N SER A 714 8.10 -50.84 0.36
CA SER A 714 6.90 -50.02 0.61
C SER A 714 7.04 -48.58 0.09
N PRO A 715 5.95 -47.94 -0.37
CA PRO A 715 5.90 -46.50 -0.60
C PRO A 715 6.52 -45.67 0.54
N TRP A 716 7.44 -44.78 0.18
CA TRP A 716 8.22 -43.94 1.06
C TRP A 716 8.33 -42.52 0.50
N TRP A 717 8.65 -41.56 1.36
CA TRP A 717 8.85 -40.16 1.00
C TRP A 717 10.33 -39.82 1.08
N SER A 718 10.88 -39.15 0.06
CA SER A 718 12.24 -38.59 0.13
C SER A 718 12.35 -37.48 1.16
N THR A 719 13.58 -37.07 1.47
CA THR A 719 13.85 -35.90 2.32
C THR A 719 13.36 -34.58 1.71
N GLU A 720 13.15 -34.52 0.38
CA GLU A 720 12.47 -33.42 -0.33
C GLU A 720 10.94 -33.56 -0.31
N GLY A 721 10.42 -34.65 0.26
CA GLY A 721 9.00 -34.91 0.31
C GLY A 721 8.42 -35.34 -1.03
N GLN A 722 9.17 -36.05 -1.88
CA GLN A 722 8.66 -36.75 -3.08
C GLN A 722 8.28 -38.20 -2.74
N LEU A 723 7.14 -38.69 -3.23
CA LEU A 723 6.64 -40.04 -2.96
C LEU A 723 7.14 -41.09 -3.97
N PHE A 724 7.60 -42.24 -3.47
CA PHE A 724 8.13 -43.36 -4.25
C PHE A 724 7.75 -44.74 -3.69
N PRO A 725 7.39 -45.74 -4.50
CA PRO A 725 6.75 -45.59 -5.80
C PRO A 725 5.34 -44.97 -5.64
N ALA A 726 4.71 -44.61 -6.76
CA ALA A 726 3.34 -44.10 -6.73
C ALA A 726 2.38 -45.12 -6.08
N PRO A 727 1.54 -44.73 -5.11
CA PRO A 727 0.63 -45.65 -4.45
C PRO A 727 -0.53 -46.00 -5.39
N ALA A 728 -1.05 -47.23 -5.28
CA ALA A 728 -2.19 -47.69 -6.06
C ALA A 728 -3.53 -46.96 -5.74
N ARG A 729 -3.58 -46.18 -4.66
CA ARG A 729 -4.68 -45.28 -4.26
C ARG A 729 -4.09 -43.98 -3.69
N LYS A 730 -4.79 -42.84 -3.84
CA LYS A 730 -4.39 -41.56 -3.22
C LYS A 730 -4.21 -41.78 -1.70
N ALA A 731 -2.96 -41.82 -1.25
CA ALA A 731 -2.65 -41.92 0.16
C ALA A 731 -2.98 -40.59 0.84
N VAL A 732 -3.57 -40.66 2.03
CA VAL A 732 -3.80 -39.49 2.87
C VAL A 732 -2.54 -39.28 3.72
N LEU A 733 -1.92 -38.11 3.52
CA LEU A 733 -0.83 -37.46 4.27
C LEU A 733 0.61 -38.02 4.12
N PRO A 734 1.57 -37.17 3.68
CA PRO A 734 3.00 -37.49 3.68
C PRO A 734 3.56 -37.77 5.07
N GLY A 735 4.50 -38.72 5.16
CA GLY A 735 5.21 -39.07 6.40
C GLY A 735 4.71 -40.33 7.14
N HIS A 736 3.70 -41.04 6.62
CA HIS A 736 3.26 -42.34 7.15
C HIS A 736 3.08 -43.38 6.03
N PHE A 737 3.66 -44.58 6.21
CA PHE A 737 3.18 -45.77 5.51
C PHE A 737 2.21 -46.50 6.47
N ARG A 738 0.94 -46.68 6.09
CA ARG A 738 -0.12 -47.24 6.97
C ARG A 738 -0.74 -48.51 6.38
N SER A 739 -0.74 -49.61 7.13
CA SER A 739 -1.45 -50.87 6.79
C SER A 739 -2.41 -51.37 7.88
N ALA A 740 -2.55 -50.66 9.01
CA ALA A 740 -3.31 -51.14 10.18
C ALA A 740 -4.71 -50.48 10.31
N PRO A 741 -5.78 -51.24 10.64
CA PRO A 741 -7.15 -50.72 10.80
C PRO A 741 -7.41 -49.82 12.02
N ALA A 742 -6.46 -49.69 12.95
CA ALA A 742 -6.67 -48.97 14.21
C ALA A 742 -6.73 -47.43 14.07
N PHE A 743 -6.36 -46.88 12.91
CA PHE A 743 -6.24 -45.42 12.68
C PHE A 743 -7.53 -44.75 12.17
N VAL A 744 -8.69 -45.42 12.30
CA VAL A 744 -10.00 -44.90 11.87
C VAL A 744 -10.61 -43.91 12.89
N ALA A 745 -10.01 -43.76 14.08
CA ALA A 745 -10.58 -43.00 15.21
C ALA A 745 -9.78 -41.76 15.65
N ASP A 746 -9.06 -41.10 14.74
CA ASP A 746 -8.41 -39.79 15.00
C ASP A 746 -9.07 -38.70 14.12
N PRO A 747 -10.05 -37.94 14.65
CA PRO A 747 -10.81 -36.96 13.88
C PRO A 747 -10.03 -35.66 13.60
N GLU A 748 -8.94 -35.39 14.33
CA GLU A 748 -8.20 -34.11 14.22
C GLU A 748 -6.85 -34.24 13.50
N GLY A 749 -6.26 -35.44 13.42
CA GLY A 749 -5.17 -35.75 12.49
C GLY A 749 -3.94 -34.84 12.61
N GLU A 750 -3.74 -34.22 13.77
CA GLU A 750 -2.55 -33.43 14.05
C GLU A 750 -1.32 -34.32 14.00
N GLY A 751 -0.16 -33.76 13.65
CA GLY A 751 1.10 -34.47 13.48
C GLY A 751 1.69 -35.08 14.75
N GLN A 752 0.89 -35.80 15.54
CA GLN A 752 1.36 -36.72 16.55
C GLN A 752 1.98 -37.90 15.80
N PHE A 753 3.30 -37.85 15.69
CA PHE A 753 4.08 -39.03 15.35
C PHE A 753 3.67 -40.12 16.32
N ASP A 754 3.04 -41.17 15.81
CA ASP A 754 2.84 -42.39 16.57
C ASP A 754 4.22 -42.90 17.03
N HIS A 755 4.25 -43.84 17.98
CA HIS A 755 5.44 -44.36 18.66
C HIS A 755 6.55 -44.97 17.76
N LEU A 756 6.47 -44.79 16.45
CA LEU A 756 7.41 -45.26 15.43
C LEU A 756 8.24 -44.09 14.90
N ALA A 757 9.55 -44.20 15.11
CA ALA A 757 10.59 -43.23 14.77
C ALA A 757 10.40 -42.57 13.40
N PHE A 758 10.75 -41.28 13.31
CA PHE A 758 10.93 -40.59 12.04
C PHE A 758 11.71 -41.46 11.05
N THR A 759 11.27 -41.50 9.78
CA THR A 759 11.98 -42.20 8.69
C THR A 759 13.43 -41.69 8.55
N TYR A 760 13.68 -40.44 8.96
CA TYR A 760 14.97 -39.78 8.89
C TYR A 760 15.44 -39.33 10.28
N PRO A 761 16.75 -39.39 10.57
CA PRO A 761 17.36 -38.77 11.75
C PRO A 761 16.96 -37.30 11.93
N PRO A 762 16.75 -36.80 13.17
CA PRO A 762 16.71 -35.37 13.44
C PRO A 762 17.96 -34.66 12.92
N SER A 763 17.78 -33.51 12.27
CA SER A 763 18.85 -32.81 11.55
C SER A 763 18.81 -31.29 11.65
N ALA A 764 17.89 -30.67 12.40
CA ALA A 764 17.87 -29.23 12.62
C ALA A 764 17.20 -28.83 13.94
N ARG A 765 17.44 -27.60 14.38
CA ARG A 765 16.59 -26.86 15.34
C ARG A 765 15.96 -25.68 14.62
N LEU A 766 14.68 -25.40 14.86
CA LEU A 766 13.92 -24.46 14.04
C LEU A 766 13.08 -23.49 14.88
N TRP A 767 13.04 -22.24 14.46
CA TRP A 767 12.14 -21.22 14.99
C TRP A 767 11.40 -20.54 13.84
N ALA A 768 10.10 -20.32 14.02
CA ALA A 768 9.32 -19.44 13.18
C ALA A 768 9.41 -18.01 13.73
N LEU A 769 9.70 -17.07 12.83
CA LEU A 769 9.63 -15.64 13.07
C LEU A 769 8.24 -15.20 12.60
N LEU A 770 7.27 -15.27 13.51
CA LEU A 770 5.90 -14.94 13.19
C LEU A 770 5.71 -13.43 13.28
N PRO A 771 5.03 -12.82 12.30
CA PRO A 771 4.45 -11.51 12.52
C PRO A 771 3.45 -11.64 13.67
N ASP A 772 3.50 -10.76 14.68
CA ASP A 772 2.46 -10.78 15.72
C ASP A 772 1.09 -10.50 15.09
N GLY A 773 0.16 -11.43 15.24
CA GLY A 773 -1.24 -11.25 14.86
C GLY A 773 -1.93 -10.19 15.71
N PRO A 774 -3.06 -9.63 15.25
CA PRO A 774 -3.12 -8.24 14.87
C PRO A 774 -2.70 -7.31 16.03
N ALA A 775 -1.40 -7.07 16.19
CA ALA A 775 -0.97 -5.82 16.76
C ALA A 775 -1.16 -4.79 15.63
N VAL A 776 -2.34 -4.17 15.57
CA VAL A 776 -2.58 -3.01 14.70
C VAL A 776 -1.62 -1.95 15.20
N GLY A 777 -0.45 -1.91 14.60
CA GLY A 777 0.59 -0.93 14.86
C GLY A 777 0.57 0.13 13.80
N ILE A 778 1.00 1.33 14.18
CA ILE A 778 1.11 2.45 13.28
C ILE A 778 2.59 2.67 13.02
N ARG A 779 2.99 2.71 11.76
CA ARG A 779 4.34 3.08 11.38
C ARG A 779 4.31 4.39 10.61
N ILE A 780 5.03 5.38 11.12
CA ILE A 780 5.25 6.65 10.44
C ILE A 780 6.61 6.57 9.76
N ARG A 781 6.64 6.70 8.44
CA ARG A 781 7.87 6.69 7.65
C ARG A 781 8.13 8.10 7.11
N LEU A 782 9.10 8.80 7.68
CA LEU A 782 9.57 10.07 7.18
C LEU A 782 10.38 9.84 5.89
N CYS A 783 10.01 10.57 4.84
CA CYS A 783 10.70 10.56 3.55
C CYS A 783 11.49 11.86 3.41
N LEU A 784 12.82 11.74 3.45
CA LEU A 784 13.75 12.85 3.30
C LEU A 784 13.90 13.27 1.83
N PRO A 785 14.24 14.55 1.56
CA PRO A 785 14.43 15.05 0.20
C PRO A 785 15.59 14.38 -0.53
N GLU A 786 16.67 14.06 0.20
CA GLU A 786 17.83 13.35 -0.31
C GLU A 786 17.86 11.92 0.28
N PRO A 787 17.98 10.88 -0.58
CA PRO A 787 18.24 9.53 -0.11
C PRO A 787 19.53 9.52 0.73
N ASP A 788 19.49 8.86 1.90
CA ASP A 788 20.61 8.74 2.86
C ASP A 788 20.99 9.95 3.71
N ALA A 789 20.25 11.06 3.61
CA ALA A 789 20.40 12.12 4.59
C ALA A 789 20.09 11.58 6.00
N ALA A 790 20.89 11.98 6.99
CA ALA A 790 20.56 11.70 8.38
C ALA A 790 19.45 12.67 8.82
N ALA A 791 18.30 12.17 9.27
CA ALA A 791 17.31 13.03 9.91
C ALA A 791 17.89 13.62 11.20
N ASP A 792 17.64 14.91 11.43
CA ASP A 792 18.01 15.59 12.65
C ASP A 792 17.37 14.87 13.87
N PRO A 793 18.14 14.43 14.88
CA PRO A 793 17.60 13.77 16.07
C PRO A 793 16.49 14.58 16.77
N ALA A 794 16.57 15.91 16.73
CA ALA A 794 15.54 16.76 17.30
C ALA A 794 14.24 16.72 16.49
N LEU A 795 14.30 16.54 15.18
CA LEU A 795 13.13 16.33 14.34
C LEU A 795 12.44 15.00 14.68
N ILE A 796 13.24 13.94 14.85
CA ILE A 796 12.74 12.63 15.26
C ILE A 796 11.99 12.73 16.60
N GLU A 797 12.59 13.38 17.60
CA GLU A 797 11.96 13.62 18.90
C GLU A 797 10.70 14.47 18.81
N ARG A 798 10.71 15.50 17.96
CA ARG A 798 9.60 16.41 17.72
C ARG A 798 8.39 15.70 17.14
N VAL A 799 8.59 14.88 16.10
CA VAL A 799 7.54 14.02 15.53
C VAL A 799 7.05 13.05 16.59
N TRP A 800 7.96 12.27 17.20
CA TRP A 800 7.63 11.23 18.16
C TRP A 800 6.75 11.72 19.32
N LYS A 801 7.11 12.85 19.94
CA LYS A 801 6.35 13.42 21.07
C LYS A 801 4.92 13.82 20.71
N LEU A 802 4.68 14.29 19.49
CA LEU A 802 3.34 14.71 19.06
C LEU A 802 2.45 13.49 18.79
N VAL A 803 2.97 12.49 18.08
CA VAL A 803 2.18 11.29 17.73
C VAL A 803 1.97 10.36 18.92
N GLU A 804 2.94 10.25 19.84
CA GLU A 804 2.81 9.44 21.05
C GLU A 804 1.70 9.95 21.98
N ARG A 805 1.43 11.27 21.99
CA ARG A 805 0.33 11.86 22.77
C ARG A 805 -1.06 11.57 22.21
N ALA A 806 -1.15 11.25 20.92
CA ALA A 806 -2.41 11.06 20.22
C ALA A 806 -2.63 9.63 19.72
N ARG A 807 -1.67 8.71 19.93
CA ARG A 807 -1.86 7.31 19.56
C ARG A 807 -2.95 6.66 20.43
N PRO A 808 -3.74 5.71 19.89
CA PRO A 808 -4.61 4.88 20.71
C PRO A 808 -3.82 4.11 21.77
N ALA A 809 -4.38 3.97 22.98
CA ALA A 809 -3.77 3.16 24.03
C ALA A 809 -3.67 1.69 23.58
N GLY A 810 -2.50 1.07 23.76
CA GLY A 810 -2.24 -0.32 23.35
C GLY A 810 -1.90 -0.53 21.87
N VAL A 811 -1.88 0.53 21.06
CA VAL A 811 -1.42 0.48 19.66
C VAL A 811 0.09 0.76 19.61
N PRO A 812 0.93 -0.22 19.18
CA PRO A 812 2.36 0.00 19.07
C PRO A 812 2.68 0.97 17.93
N LEU A 813 3.67 1.83 18.14
CA LEU A 813 4.08 2.88 17.20
C LEU A 813 5.54 2.66 16.79
N GLN A 814 5.83 2.80 15.50
CA GLN A 814 7.20 2.89 14.97
C GLN A 814 7.37 4.21 14.21
N LEU A 815 8.49 4.89 14.43
CA LEU A 815 8.92 6.00 13.59
C LEU A 815 10.17 5.57 12.82
N MET A 816 10.08 5.72 11.51
CA MET A 816 11.12 5.38 10.56
C MET A 816 11.57 6.61 9.79
N VAL A 817 12.85 6.66 9.45
CA VAL A 817 13.43 7.68 8.56
C VAL A 817 14.08 6.96 7.41
N GLU A 818 13.59 7.18 6.18
CA GLU A 818 14.08 6.50 4.96
C GLU A 818 14.18 4.98 5.13
N GLY A 819 13.51 4.41 6.16
CA GLY A 819 13.65 3.00 6.52
C GLY A 819 14.30 2.52 7.80
N ARG A 820 15.00 3.38 8.53
CA ARG A 820 15.58 2.95 9.80
C ARG A 820 14.56 3.22 10.88
N ILE A 821 14.18 2.21 11.66
CA ILE A 821 13.40 2.44 12.88
C ILE A 821 14.30 3.26 13.80
N VAL A 822 13.89 4.51 14.03
CA VAL A 822 14.61 5.46 14.91
C VAL A 822 13.95 5.53 16.28
N LYS A 823 12.65 5.24 16.36
CA LYS A 823 11.89 5.09 17.60
C LYS A 823 10.87 3.99 17.47
N GLU A 824 10.63 3.32 18.58
CA GLU A 824 9.60 2.29 18.72
C GLU A 824 9.02 2.40 20.13
N SER A 825 7.70 2.30 20.25
CA SER A 825 7.05 2.32 21.55
C SER A 825 7.29 0.98 22.23
N THR A 826 7.83 0.98 23.45
CA THR A 826 7.82 -0.23 24.29
C THR A 826 6.37 -0.56 24.63
N SER A 827 5.94 -1.78 24.29
CA SER A 827 4.62 -2.34 24.60
C SER A 827 4.29 -2.29 26.08
#